data_AF-A0A966SF43-F1
#
_entry.id   AF-A0A966SF43-F1
#
_cell.length_a   1.000
_cell.length_b   1.000
_cell.length_c   1.000
_cell.angle_alpha   90.00
_cell.angle_beta   90.00
_cell.angle_gamma   90.00
#
_symmetry.space_group_name_H-M   'P 1'
#
loop_
_entity.id
_entity.type
_entity.pdbx_description
1 polymer ?
#
loop_
_entity_poly.entity_id
_entity_poly.type
_entity_poly.pdbx_seq_one_letter_code
_entity_poly.pdbx_strand_id
1 'polypeptide(L)'
;MCGEWIHRGTENPEGTKRAGKAALPFPVSTVPLWLILPVLSVALPQSIPADLAVRRIEISPPSSHSRVPAATAQGRLLAPQAISAVHVSADGKFITVGTMAHSHDANVWQLAPDGSVLAKRHLPPWAPIQVATLDGGKALAVGLAYSRVTSPEPTVWLGGTDALLRELLKDTFVEADTRDSELARLRPGAGDWRTGWFASHLGELFVHGPDWAFKPPGLFLHADGSRTRLRYEDKNQLPTSRPTSMAASRDGKRAAFGWLSLNQPVDMRKPRQAVSVWSVNPNRPLWTAPASDDVAASALPNPAADLPELAKDGFRLAADVVAPGTVTAAVALNADGSRVALVEYGVQIWTRSGPAIGKWDPPIHTLNFVPTQRGRLRVFDGSGKEILREWLPEAGLFEVGFGGDADAVWCWPTSWFARGMAGEPWLPVQADARTVYRVDLATRATTAFAFADAIADCVPCPADGRVLVSGWDGQVALLGADGKVVAKLELNASARLAWSGDGTFAVVGTANGQLAQLERDGKLNWRQNLSVAEPPAITTLPAEIVAGLPVYQGGRIPQSEHAYVGDIWVLKLGREAVVVDAGGTSGFALSQARVKALGIERVTHVLHTHSHGDHSGGAYLWRAAGAKIVGPKSAALTLTWLMPMLTDYGIFPPRPLDVPLPLARVGDETEFAVSEQKFRALFVPGHSFDLTVYMTELGGKRVAFTGDLGFERESDIVHRCWGDAEKACPVIKAIREKLLAWKPDVVFTGHGVRPNGTEWVEDLLRRSEESLAKAAVKGDSK
;
A
#
# COMPACT_ATOMS: atom_id res chain seq x y z
N MET A 1 22.25 -42.49 2.48
CA MET A 1 21.62 -43.80 2.73
C MET A 1 20.39 -43.90 1.87
N CYS A 2 20.26 -45.04 1.19
CA CYS A 2 19.27 -45.40 0.18
C CYS A 2 17.81 -45.49 0.67
N GLY A 3 16.89 -45.58 -0.29
CA GLY A 3 15.56 -46.24 -0.15
C GLY A 3 14.43 -45.40 -0.78
N GLU A 4 14.17 -45.45 -2.09
CA GLU A 4 13.36 -46.45 -2.84
C GLU A 4 11.95 -46.70 -2.32
N TRP A 5 10.93 -46.42 -3.16
CA TRP A 5 9.72 -47.23 -3.46
C TRP A 5 9.20 -46.74 -4.85
N ILE A 6 9.53 -47.39 -5.99
CA ILE A 6 8.88 -48.55 -6.67
C ILE A 6 7.52 -48.16 -7.34
N HIS A 7 7.51 -47.92 -8.67
CA HIS A 7 7.05 -48.80 -9.80
C HIS A 7 5.53 -48.99 -9.91
N ARG A 8 4.86 -49.03 -11.09
CA ARG A 8 5.12 -49.64 -12.42
C ARG A 8 4.46 -48.76 -13.50
N GLY A 9 4.97 -48.58 -14.73
CA GLY A 9 5.23 -49.55 -15.82
C GLY A 9 4.32 -49.15 -17.00
N THR A 10 4.66 -49.22 -18.30
CA THR A 10 5.74 -49.85 -19.06
C THR A 10 5.72 -49.30 -20.50
N GLU A 11 6.92 -49.10 -21.07
CA GLU A 11 7.38 -49.42 -22.44
C GLU A 11 6.75 -48.74 -23.69
N ASN A 12 7.45 -47.74 -24.24
CA ASN A 12 8.31 -47.70 -25.46
C ASN A 12 7.97 -48.64 -26.67
N PRO A 13 8.49 -48.45 -27.92
CA PRO A 13 9.59 -47.55 -28.31
C PRO A 13 9.55 -46.89 -29.73
N GLU A 14 10.58 -46.05 -29.95
CA GLU A 14 11.40 -45.93 -31.18
C GLU A 14 10.93 -45.11 -32.40
N GLY A 15 11.89 -44.36 -32.97
CA GLY A 15 11.77 -43.86 -34.36
C GLY A 15 12.55 -42.60 -34.76
N THR A 16 13.78 -42.43 -34.27
CA THR A 16 14.95 -41.97 -35.06
C THR A 16 14.88 -40.90 -36.18
N LYS A 17 15.76 -39.89 -35.98
CA LYS A 17 16.82 -39.38 -36.91
C LYS A 17 16.50 -38.38 -38.05
N ARG A 18 17.14 -37.22 -37.86
CA ARG A 18 18.15 -36.54 -38.73
C ARG A 18 17.69 -35.63 -39.89
N ALA A 19 18.13 -34.38 -39.70
CA ALA A 19 19.05 -33.60 -40.56
C ALA A 19 18.51 -32.85 -41.79
N GLY A 20 18.97 -31.60 -41.92
CA GLY A 20 19.01 -30.91 -43.22
C GLY A 20 19.02 -29.39 -43.12
N LYS A 21 20.23 -28.79 -43.15
CA LYS A 21 20.47 -27.36 -43.40
C LYS A 21 19.97 -26.93 -44.78
N ALA A 22 19.54 -25.68 -44.94
CA ALA A 22 20.00 -24.77 -46.02
C ALA A 22 19.38 -23.37 -45.88
N ALA A 23 20.12 -22.36 -46.35
CA ALA A 23 19.89 -20.94 -46.19
C ALA A 23 19.50 -20.24 -47.52
N LEU A 24 19.01 -19.00 -47.37
CA LEU A 24 18.91 -17.88 -48.35
C LEU A 24 17.77 -17.92 -49.41
N PRO A 25 17.43 -16.79 -50.07
CA PRO A 25 17.31 -15.39 -49.61
C PRO A 25 15.97 -14.72 -50.04
N PHE A 26 15.63 -13.57 -49.45
CA PHE A 26 14.52 -12.71 -49.89
C PHE A 26 14.94 -11.81 -51.07
N PRO A 27 14.14 -11.69 -52.16
CA PRO A 27 14.34 -10.66 -53.17
C PRO A 27 13.46 -9.43 -52.93
N VAL A 28 14.07 -8.29 -53.23
CA VAL A 28 13.47 -6.97 -53.40
C VAL A 28 12.68 -6.93 -54.72
N SER A 29 11.46 -6.40 -54.72
CA SER A 29 10.77 -5.93 -55.95
C SER A 29 9.71 -4.88 -55.56
N THR A 30 9.99 -3.61 -55.86
CA THR A 30 9.37 -2.77 -56.93
C THR A 30 7.93 -2.35 -56.68
N VAL A 31 7.79 -1.05 -56.44
CA VAL A 31 6.57 -0.24 -56.34
C VAL A 31 5.87 -0.10 -57.69
N PRO A 32 4.52 -0.12 -57.74
CA PRO A 32 3.79 0.61 -58.77
C PRO A 32 2.96 1.76 -58.17
N LEU A 33 3.18 2.95 -58.73
CA LEU A 33 2.40 4.16 -58.58
C LEU A 33 1.00 3.95 -59.18
N TRP A 34 -0.08 4.11 -58.40
CA TRP A 34 -1.43 4.33 -58.93
C TRP A 34 -2.16 5.44 -58.14
N LEU A 35 -2.39 6.55 -58.85
CA LEU A 35 -3.52 7.48 -58.81
C LEU A 35 -4.14 7.87 -57.45
N ILE A 36 -3.83 9.10 -57.05
CA ILE A 36 -4.52 9.88 -56.02
C ILE A 36 -5.89 10.32 -56.56
N LEU A 37 -6.96 9.76 -56.00
CA LEU A 37 -8.31 10.33 -56.03
C LEU A 37 -8.53 11.11 -54.72
N PRO A 38 -9.00 12.37 -54.74
CA PRO A 38 -9.29 13.08 -53.52
C PRO A 38 -10.58 12.51 -52.91
N VAL A 39 -10.44 11.72 -51.85
CA VAL A 39 -11.58 11.40 -50.98
C VAL A 39 -11.92 12.69 -50.23
N LEU A 40 -13.02 13.33 -50.63
CA LEU A 40 -13.69 14.34 -49.82
C LEU A 40 -13.93 13.73 -48.44
N SER A 41 -13.18 14.23 -47.46
CA SER A 41 -13.43 13.95 -46.06
C SER A 41 -14.73 14.64 -45.71
N VAL A 42 -15.84 13.90 -45.71
CA VAL A 42 -17.04 14.33 -44.98
C VAL A 42 -16.63 14.31 -43.51
N ALA A 43 -16.27 15.48 -43.00
CA ALA A 43 -16.14 15.70 -41.58
C ALA A 43 -17.52 15.47 -40.96
N LEU A 44 -17.76 14.25 -40.48
CA LEU A 44 -18.80 14.01 -39.50
C LEU A 44 -18.50 14.96 -38.33
N PRO A 45 -19.46 15.79 -37.88
CA PRO A 45 -19.22 16.62 -36.73
C PRO A 45 -18.88 15.69 -35.56
N GLN A 46 -17.64 15.76 -35.07
CA GLN A 46 -17.36 15.26 -33.73
C GLN A 46 -18.29 16.05 -32.82
N SER A 47 -19.37 15.42 -32.38
CA SER A 47 -20.20 15.95 -31.31
C SER A 47 -19.29 16.10 -30.11
N ILE A 48 -18.87 17.33 -29.83
CA ILE A 48 -18.31 17.70 -28.53
C ILE A 48 -19.34 17.19 -27.51
N PRO A 49 -18.99 16.24 -26.62
CA PRO A 49 -19.93 15.78 -25.61
C PRO A 49 -20.38 17.02 -24.84
N ALA A 50 -21.70 17.24 -24.75
CA ALA A 50 -22.21 18.30 -23.91
C ALA A 50 -21.75 18.00 -22.47
N ASP A 51 -20.81 18.79 -21.95
CA ASP A 51 -20.42 18.69 -20.55
C ASP A 51 -21.70 18.81 -19.69
N LEU A 52 -21.76 18.03 -18.61
CA LEU A 52 -22.85 18.08 -17.62
C LEU A 52 -23.18 19.55 -17.29
N ALA A 53 -24.47 19.91 -17.33
CA ALA A 53 -24.89 21.21 -16.82
C ALA A 53 -24.59 21.26 -15.30
N VAL A 54 -23.52 21.95 -14.91
CA VAL A 54 -23.05 22.01 -13.53
C VAL A 54 -23.67 23.20 -12.80
N ARG A 55 -24.59 22.92 -11.88
CA ARG A 55 -25.04 23.88 -10.88
C ARG A 55 -24.03 23.90 -9.72
N ARG A 56 -23.37 25.03 -9.47
CA ARG A 56 -22.46 25.17 -8.34
C ARG A 56 -23.19 25.73 -7.12
N ILE A 57 -22.96 25.12 -5.96
CA ILE A 57 -23.44 25.57 -4.65
C ILE A 57 -22.24 25.70 -3.73
N GLU A 58 -22.00 26.89 -3.23
CA GLU A 58 -20.96 27.14 -2.24
C GLU A 58 -21.48 26.81 -0.84
N ILE A 59 -20.93 25.78 -0.20
CA ILE A 59 -21.26 25.38 1.17
C ILE A 59 -20.47 26.20 2.18
N SER A 60 -19.21 26.48 1.84
CA SER A 60 -18.34 27.42 2.55
C SER A 60 -17.32 28.00 1.58
N PRO A 61 -16.92 29.28 1.76
CA PRO A 61 -15.91 29.89 0.91
C PRO A 61 -14.56 29.19 1.09
N PRO A 62 -13.74 29.07 0.03
CA PRO A 62 -12.41 28.49 0.12
C PRO A 62 -11.56 29.15 1.20
N SER A 63 -10.94 28.32 2.04
CA SER A 63 -9.98 28.75 3.03
C SER A 63 -8.73 29.29 2.33
N SER A 64 -8.09 30.33 2.89
CA SER A 64 -6.85 30.88 2.32
C SER A 64 -5.69 29.89 2.38
N HIS A 65 -5.73 28.96 3.34
CA HIS A 65 -4.76 27.88 3.51
C HIS A 65 -5.50 26.57 3.81
N SER A 66 -5.14 25.51 3.08
CA SER A 66 -5.58 24.16 3.39
C SER A 66 -4.90 23.64 4.67
N ARG A 67 -5.64 22.89 5.48
CA ARG A 67 -5.13 22.16 6.65
C ARG A 67 -4.57 20.78 6.28
N VAL A 68 -4.71 20.34 5.02
CA VAL A 68 -4.04 19.13 4.50
C VAL A 68 -2.53 19.33 4.63
N PRO A 69 -1.81 18.51 5.42
CA PRO A 69 -0.36 18.59 5.44
C PRO A 69 0.22 18.06 4.14
N ALA A 70 1.37 18.60 3.74
CA ALA A 70 2.18 17.94 2.72
C ALA A 70 2.51 16.50 3.18
N ALA A 71 2.42 15.50 2.29
CA ALA A 71 2.78 14.12 2.61
C ALA A 71 4.18 14.02 3.22
N THR A 72 5.09 14.90 2.81
CA THR A 72 6.47 14.94 3.28
C THR A 72 6.68 15.90 4.46
N ALA A 73 5.63 16.32 5.16
CA ALA A 73 5.75 17.14 6.36
C ALA A 73 6.52 16.39 7.47
N GLN A 74 7.38 17.12 8.19
CA GLN A 74 8.09 16.67 9.38
C GLN A 74 7.51 17.33 10.64
N GLY A 75 7.81 16.78 11.82
CA GLY A 75 7.39 17.33 13.11
C GLY A 75 5.92 17.07 13.46
N ARG A 76 5.25 16.16 12.76
CA ARG A 76 3.85 15.77 12.98
C ARG A 76 3.77 14.28 13.18
N LEU A 77 3.58 13.85 14.43
CA LEU A 77 3.36 12.45 14.76
C LEU A 77 1.87 12.12 14.77
N LEU A 78 1.57 10.85 14.51
CA LEU A 78 0.21 10.30 14.67
C LEU A 78 -0.32 10.62 16.06
N ALA A 79 -1.56 11.10 16.12
CA ALA A 79 -2.26 11.18 17.39
C ALA A 79 -2.46 9.77 17.97
N PRO A 80 -2.39 9.61 19.30
CA PRO A 80 -2.80 8.37 19.95
C PRO A 80 -4.22 7.99 19.52
N GLN A 81 -4.45 6.71 19.23
CA GLN A 81 -5.75 6.21 18.79
C GLN A 81 -6.33 6.91 17.54
N ALA A 82 -5.50 7.53 16.69
CA ALA A 82 -5.93 8.12 15.42
C ALA A 82 -6.81 7.14 14.62
N ILE A 83 -8.06 7.52 14.34
CA ILE A 83 -9.05 6.58 13.81
C ILE A 83 -8.78 6.37 12.31
N SER A 84 -8.61 5.10 11.94
CA SER A 84 -8.40 4.69 10.56
C SER A 84 -9.67 4.18 9.92
N ALA A 85 -10.53 3.44 10.62
CA ALA A 85 -11.74 2.88 10.04
C ALA A 85 -12.92 2.98 11.02
N VAL A 86 -14.13 3.20 10.49
CA VAL A 86 -15.37 3.24 11.28
C VAL A 86 -16.42 2.43 10.53
N HIS A 87 -17.17 1.61 11.27
CA HIS A 87 -18.29 0.85 10.74
C HIS A 87 -19.41 0.77 11.79
N VAL A 88 -20.66 0.77 11.31
CA VAL A 88 -21.85 0.49 12.11
C VAL A 88 -22.54 -0.73 11.50
N SER A 89 -22.88 -1.73 12.31
CA SER A 89 -23.63 -2.91 11.83
C SER A 89 -24.97 -2.51 11.20
N ALA A 90 -25.49 -3.34 10.29
CA ALA A 90 -26.72 -3.00 9.57
C ALA A 90 -27.92 -2.92 10.53
N ASP A 91 -27.95 -3.77 11.56
CA ASP A 91 -28.90 -3.71 12.68
C ASP A 91 -28.69 -2.52 13.65
N GLY A 92 -27.64 -1.72 13.47
CA GLY A 92 -27.35 -0.53 14.26
C GLY A 92 -26.89 -0.80 15.69
N LYS A 93 -26.60 -2.06 16.06
CA LYS A 93 -26.28 -2.45 17.44
C LYS A 93 -24.80 -2.44 17.79
N PHE A 94 -23.91 -2.40 16.80
CA PHE A 94 -22.47 -2.45 17.02
C PHE A 94 -21.76 -1.37 16.22
N ILE A 95 -20.87 -0.66 16.90
CA ILE A 95 -19.92 0.28 16.30
C ILE A 95 -18.54 -0.38 16.37
N THR A 96 -17.87 -0.51 15.24
CA THR A 96 -16.52 -1.10 15.17
C THR A 96 -15.55 -0.07 14.61
N VAL A 97 -14.42 0.10 15.28
CA VAL A 97 -13.45 1.14 14.98
C VAL A 97 -12.06 0.53 14.88
N GLY A 98 -11.36 0.84 13.78
CA GLY A 98 -9.93 0.61 13.63
C GLY A 98 -9.14 1.89 13.95
N THR A 99 -7.98 1.76 14.59
CA THR A 99 -7.09 2.89 14.88
C THR A 99 -5.65 2.60 14.48
N MET A 100 -4.86 3.66 14.30
CA MET A 100 -3.42 3.57 14.03
C MET A 100 -2.58 3.40 15.31
N ALA A 101 -3.12 2.75 16.35
CA ALA A 101 -2.40 2.52 17.59
C ALA A 101 -1.24 1.51 17.43
N HIS A 102 -0.09 1.82 18.03
CA HIS A 102 1.12 0.98 18.03
C HIS A 102 0.93 -0.33 18.84
N SER A 103 1.89 -1.25 18.78
CA SER A 103 1.80 -2.61 19.33
C SER A 103 1.57 -2.74 20.84
N HIS A 104 1.76 -1.66 21.59
CA HIS A 104 1.48 -1.62 23.04
C HIS A 104 0.01 -1.33 23.37
N ASP A 105 -0.81 -0.92 22.40
CA ASP A 105 -2.19 -0.45 22.62
C ASP A 105 -3.17 -1.08 21.62
N ALA A 106 -4.46 -1.08 21.97
CA ALA A 106 -5.51 -1.64 21.12
C ALA A 106 -5.71 -0.83 19.84
N ASN A 107 -5.82 -1.52 18.71
CA ASN A 107 -6.04 -0.94 17.38
C ASN A 107 -7.38 -1.35 16.75
N VAL A 108 -8.14 -2.25 17.38
CA VAL A 108 -9.51 -2.61 17.00
C VAL A 108 -10.41 -2.53 18.23
N TRP A 109 -11.53 -1.84 18.08
CA TRP A 109 -12.49 -1.54 19.15
C TRP A 109 -13.91 -1.92 18.69
N GLN A 110 -14.68 -2.49 19.60
CA GLN A 110 -16.11 -2.69 19.43
C GLN A 110 -16.86 -1.98 20.55
N LEU A 111 -17.86 -1.19 20.19
CA LEU A 111 -18.67 -0.37 21.08
C LEU A 111 -20.16 -0.63 20.84
N ALA A 112 -20.96 -0.41 21.89
CA ALA A 112 -22.40 -0.32 21.79
C ALA A 112 -22.82 1.03 21.17
N PRO A 113 -24.09 1.19 20.73
CA PRO A 113 -24.53 2.42 20.06
C PRO A 113 -24.43 3.65 20.96
N ASP A 114 -24.57 3.48 22.27
CA ASP A 114 -24.42 4.55 23.27
C ASP A 114 -22.97 4.98 23.53
N GLY A 115 -22.00 4.34 22.84
CA GLY A 115 -20.58 4.60 22.99
C GLY A 115 -19.88 3.73 24.04
N SER A 116 -20.58 2.86 24.77
CA SER A 116 -19.96 1.98 25.75
C SER A 116 -19.01 0.99 25.08
N VAL A 117 -17.76 0.92 25.52
CA VAL A 117 -16.77 -0.04 24.97
C VAL A 117 -17.15 -1.46 25.40
N LEU A 118 -17.38 -2.33 24.41
CA LEU A 118 -17.73 -3.74 24.63
C LEU A 118 -16.49 -4.63 24.68
N ALA A 119 -15.53 -4.37 23.79
CA ALA A 119 -14.26 -5.07 23.72
C ALA A 119 -13.24 -4.29 22.89
N LYS A 120 -11.95 -4.57 23.10
CA LYS A 120 -10.84 -3.97 22.36
C LYS A 120 -9.64 -4.90 22.34
N ARG A 121 -8.82 -4.82 21.29
CA ARG A 121 -7.62 -5.64 21.14
C ARG A 121 -6.57 -4.97 20.23
N HIS A 122 -5.30 -5.27 20.48
CA HIS A 122 -4.26 -5.10 19.46
C HIS A 122 -4.25 -6.30 18.50
N LEU A 123 -4.56 -6.06 17.23
CA LEU A 123 -4.52 -7.03 16.15
C LEU A 123 -3.27 -6.76 15.30
N PRO A 124 -2.25 -7.63 15.34
CA PRO A 124 -1.13 -7.55 14.43
C PRO A 124 -1.48 -8.22 13.07
N PRO A 125 -0.87 -7.78 11.96
CA PRO A 125 0.06 -6.65 11.85
C PRO A 125 -0.70 -5.32 11.97
N TRP A 126 0.04 -4.26 12.29
CA TRP A 126 -0.53 -2.92 12.42
C TRP A 126 -1.24 -2.40 11.15
N ALA A 127 -2.08 -1.39 11.40
CA ALA A 127 -2.84 -0.55 10.47
C ALA A 127 -4.11 -1.17 9.88
N PRO A 128 -5.17 -1.36 10.71
CA PRO A 128 -6.51 -1.66 10.22
C PRO A 128 -7.03 -0.58 9.28
N ILE A 129 -7.49 -0.98 8.09
CA ILE A 129 -8.06 -0.10 7.07
C ILE A 129 -9.55 -0.33 6.83
N GLN A 130 -10.04 -1.51 7.18
CA GLN A 130 -11.45 -1.86 7.14
C GLN A 130 -11.80 -2.64 8.38
N VAL A 131 -12.99 -2.36 8.92
CA VAL A 131 -13.58 -3.12 10.00
C VAL A 131 -15.05 -3.33 9.69
N ALA A 132 -15.61 -4.49 10.00
CA ALA A 132 -17.05 -4.72 9.91
C ALA A 132 -17.49 -5.73 10.95
N THR A 133 -18.57 -5.42 11.66
CA THR A 133 -19.29 -6.37 12.50
C THR A 133 -20.60 -6.71 11.82
N LEU A 134 -20.84 -8.00 11.61
CA LEU A 134 -22.06 -8.50 10.99
C LEU A 134 -23.22 -8.48 11.99
N ASP A 135 -24.44 -8.55 11.48
CA ASP A 135 -25.66 -8.49 12.30
C ASP A 135 -25.66 -9.56 13.41
N GLY A 136 -26.20 -9.17 14.57
CA GLY A 136 -26.14 -10.00 15.78
C GLY A 136 -24.76 -10.07 16.45
N GLY A 137 -23.73 -9.46 15.88
CA GLY A 137 -22.45 -9.20 16.53
C GLY A 137 -21.54 -10.41 16.75
N LYS A 138 -21.92 -11.59 16.24
CA LYS A 138 -21.16 -12.85 16.43
C LYS A 138 -19.99 -13.01 15.49
N ALA A 139 -19.94 -12.26 14.39
CA ALA A 139 -18.88 -12.33 13.39
C ALA A 139 -18.31 -10.94 13.07
N LEU A 140 -16.99 -10.90 12.88
CA LEU A 140 -16.24 -9.67 12.64
C LEU A 140 -15.17 -9.86 11.56
N ALA A 141 -14.99 -8.85 10.72
CA ALA A 141 -14.00 -8.77 9.66
C ALA A 141 -13.06 -7.59 9.88
N VAL A 142 -11.75 -7.80 9.73
CA VAL A 142 -10.75 -6.73 9.78
C VAL A 142 -9.82 -6.86 8.59
N GLY A 143 -9.70 -5.80 7.79
CA GLY A 143 -8.71 -5.66 6.72
C GLY A 143 -7.52 -4.86 7.22
N LEU A 144 -6.31 -5.35 7.00
CA LEU A 144 -5.05 -4.79 7.45
C LEU A 144 -4.19 -4.39 6.24
N ALA A 145 -3.47 -3.27 6.34
CA ALA A 145 -2.65 -2.74 5.24
C ALA A 145 -1.25 -3.39 5.14
N TYR A 146 -1.14 -4.71 5.25
CA TYR A 146 0.14 -5.45 5.22
C TYR A 146 0.17 -6.56 4.15
N SER A 147 1.36 -7.06 3.78
CA SER A 147 1.59 -8.02 2.69
C SER A 147 2.49 -9.19 3.12
N ARG A 148 2.36 -10.36 2.45
CA ARG A 148 3.14 -11.60 2.69
C ARG A 148 4.55 -11.50 2.12
N VAL A 149 5.61 -11.50 2.94
CA VAL A 149 6.83 -12.28 2.62
C VAL A 149 7.28 -13.15 3.78
N THR A 150 6.88 -12.85 5.01
CA THR A 150 7.10 -13.76 6.13
C THR A 150 5.80 -14.25 6.74
N SER A 151 5.69 -15.56 6.86
CA SER A 151 4.63 -16.23 7.63
C SER A 151 4.82 -15.94 9.12
N PRO A 152 3.76 -15.79 9.93
CA PRO A 152 2.33 -15.93 9.59
C PRO A 152 1.50 -14.71 10.04
N GLU A 153 1.19 -13.74 9.17
CA GLU A 153 0.28 -12.66 9.60
C GLU A 153 -0.78 -12.24 8.53
N PRO A 154 -2.05 -12.01 8.93
CA PRO A 154 -3.19 -11.79 8.04
C PRO A 154 -3.14 -10.46 7.31
N THR A 155 -3.69 -10.46 6.10
CA THR A 155 -4.10 -9.23 5.43
C THR A 155 -5.59 -8.96 5.58
N VAL A 156 -6.39 -10.02 5.77
CA VAL A 156 -7.77 -9.94 6.26
C VAL A 156 -8.00 -11.03 7.29
N TRP A 157 -8.59 -10.66 8.42
CA TRP A 157 -9.07 -11.57 9.46
C TRP A 157 -10.59 -11.72 9.35
N LEU A 158 -11.10 -12.97 9.31
CA LEU A 158 -12.53 -13.29 9.21
C LEU A 158 -12.90 -14.42 10.18
N GLY A 159 -13.77 -14.15 11.15
CA GLY A 159 -14.17 -15.15 12.12
C GLY A 159 -15.14 -14.65 13.18
N GLY A 160 -15.32 -15.46 14.22
CA GLY A 160 -16.20 -15.13 15.35
C GLY A 160 -15.66 -13.97 16.19
N THR A 161 -16.53 -13.05 16.61
CA THR A 161 -16.16 -11.86 17.38
C THR A 161 -15.41 -12.21 18.67
N ASP A 162 -15.84 -13.24 19.41
CA ASP A 162 -15.15 -13.68 20.63
C ASP A 162 -13.75 -14.24 20.33
N ALA A 163 -13.60 -14.98 19.22
CA ALA A 163 -12.29 -15.47 18.79
C ALA A 163 -11.34 -14.31 18.45
N LEU A 164 -11.85 -13.22 17.84
CA LEU A 164 -11.04 -12.03 17.56
C LEU A 164 -10.69 -11.26 18.83
N LEU A 165 -11.70 -10.92 19.63
CA LEU A 165 -11.57 -9.89 20.67
C LEU A 165 -11.25 -10.44 22.06
N ARG A 166 -11.46 -11.75 22.31
CA ARG A 166 -11.36 -12.33 23.67
C ARG A 166 -10.39 -13.52 23.78
N GLU A 167 -10.21 -14.32 22.73
CA GLU A 167 -9.40 -15.54 22.78
C GLU A 167 -7.92 -15.32 22.37
N LEU A 168 -7.09 -16.36 22.41
CA LEU A 168 -5.80 -16.31 21.71
C LEU A 168 -6.07 -16.35 20.19
N LEU A 169 -5.47 -15.41 19.43
CA LEU A 169 -5.61 -15.44 17.97
C LEU A 169 -5.04 -16.76 17.44
N LYS A 170 -5.82 -17.43 16.59
CA LYS A 170 -5.39 -18.62 15.87
C LYS A 170 -5.20 -18.25 14.40
N ASP A 171 -4.10 -18.69 13.83
CA ASP A 171 -3.76 -18.50 12.42
C ASP A 171 -4.80 -19.13 11.46
N THR A 172 -5.70 -19.98 11.96
CA THR A 172 -6.74 -20.63 11.14
C THR A 172 -7.89 -19.71 10.74
N PHE A 173 -7.97 -18.47 11.25
CA PHE A 173 -8.94 -17.44 10.86
C PHE A 173 -8.38 -16.41 9.86
N VAL A 174 -7.16 -16.65 9.41
CA VAL A 174 -6.38 -15.74 8.58
C VAL A 174 -6.45 -16.17 7.11
N GLU A 175 -6.86 -15.24 6.26
CA GLU A 175 -6.71 -15.36 4.82
C GLU A 175 -5.57 -14.44 4.41
N ALA A 176 -4.39 -15.02 4.19
CA ALA A 176 -3.25 -14.24 3.74
C ALA A 176 -3.33 -13.98 2.22
N ASP A 177 -2.53 -13.04 1.71
CA ASP A 177 -2.59 -12.60 0.31
C ASP A 177 -2.35 -13.69 -0.76
N THR A 178 -3.00 -13.61 -1.92
CA THR A 178 -2.71 -14.48 -3.08
C THR A 178 -1.71 -13.79 -4.01
N ARG A 179 -0.92 -14.54 -4.76
CA ARG A 179 0.00 -13.99 -5.80
C ARG A 179 -0.72 -13.15 -6.89
N ASP A 180 -2.04 -13.24 -7.01
CA ASP A 180 -2.78 -12.45 -8.00
C ASP A 180 -3.12 -11.03 -7.53
N SER A 181 -3.07 -10.74 -6.23
CA SER A 181 -3.47 -9.43 -5.66
C SER A 181 -2.42 -8.36 -5.84
N GLU A 182 -1.20 -8.80 -6.10
CA GLU A 182 -0.07 -8.04 -6.61
C GLU A 182 -0.49 -7.18 -7.81
N LEU A 183 -1.46 -7.65 -8.59
CA LEU A 183 -1.83 -7.06 -9.86
C LEU A 183 -3.02 -6.10 -9.74
N ALA A 184 -3.62 -5.95 -8.55
CA ALA A 184 -4.82 -5.14 -8.32
C ALA A 184 -4.55 -3.76 -7.68
N ARG A 185 -3.33 -3.50 -7.19
CA ARG A 185 -3.00 -2.24 -6.50
C ARG A 185 -2.78 -1.13 -7.53
N LEU A 186 -3.23 0.09 -7.21
CA LEU A 186 -3.25 1.23 -8.13
C LEU A 186 -2.46 2.40 -7.57
N ARG A 187 -1.57 2.98 -8.38
CA ARG A 187 -0.85 4.21 -8.07
C ARG A 187 -1.41 5.40 -8.85
N PRO A 188 -2.27 6.26 -8.26
CA PRO A 188 -2.68 7.52 -8.85
C PRO A 188 -1.58 8.59 -8.84
N GLY A 189 -1.61 9.49 -9.81
CA GLY A 189 -0.86 10.75 -9.75
C GLY A 189 -0.31 11.23 -11.10
N ALA A 190 0.44 12.32 -11.10
CA ALA A 190 1.21 12.83 -12.24
C ALA A 190 2.52 13.46 -11.73
N GLY A 191 3.56 13.57 -12.58
CA GLY A 191 4.79 14.32 -12.28
C GLY A 191 6.03 13.48 -11.89
N ASP A 192 7.03 14.12 -11.26
CA ASP A 192 8.26 13.46 -10.79
C ASP A 192 7.90 12.37 -9.79
N TRP A 193 8.31 11.15 -10.08
CA TRP A 193 8.02 9.98 -9.28
C TRP A 193 8.53 10.04 -7.83
N ARG A 194 9.54 10.87 -7.58
CA ARG A 194 10.14 11.08 -6.25
C ARG A 194 9.27 11.94 -5.34
N THR A 195 8.47 12.80 -5.95
CA THR A 195 7.57 13.75 -5.26
C THR A 195 6.10 13.41 -5.49
N GLY A 196 5.81 12.57 -6.49
CA GLY A 196 4.50 12.16 -6.94
C GLY A 196 3.84 11.18 -5.98
N TRP A 197 2.55 11.39 -5.79
CA TRP A 197 1.78 10.74 -4.74
C TRP A 197 1.56 9.25 -4.97
N PHE A 198 1.25 8.62 -3.86
CA PHE A 198 0.91 7.22 -3.72
C PHE A 198 -0.59 7.19 -3.69
N ALA A 199 -1.17 6.19 -4.32
CA ALA A 199 -2.15 5.48 -3.54
C ALA A 199 -1.72 4.03 -3.44
N SER A 200 -1.92 3.53 -2.25
CA SER A 200 -2.53 2.24 -2.13
C SER A 200 -3.99 2.57 -1.83
N HIS A 201 -4.79 2.71 -2.89
CA HIS A 201 -6.11 2.13 -2.76
C HIS A 201 -5.83 0.64 -2.69
N LEU A 202 -6.45 -0.04 -1.74
CA LEU A 202 -6.40 -1.48 -1.60
C LEU A 202 -5.09 -1.99 -0.96
N GLY A 203 -5.05 -1.93 0.37
CA GLY A 203 -4.65 -3.15 1.09
C GLY A 203 -5.65 -4.26 0.80
N GLU A 204 -5.47 -5.44 1.36
CA GLU A 204 -6.40 -6.53 1.11
C GLU A 204 -7.78 -6.14 1.66
N LEU A 205 -8.74 -5.96 0.75
CA LEU A 205 -10.07 -5.52 1.09
C LEU A 205 -11.03 -6.70 1.19
N PHE A 206 -12.08 -6.51 1.95
CA PHE A 206 -13.27 -7.35 1.90
C PHE A 206 -14.49 -6.50 1.52
N VAL A 207 -15.54 -7.19 1.08
CA VAL A 207 -16.88 -6.64 0.89
C VAL A 207 -17.82 -7.39 1.82
N HIS A 208 -18.87 -6.72 2.31
CA HIS A 208 -19.79 -7.34 3.25
C HIS A 208 -21.24 -6.90 2.98
N GLY A 209 -22.18 -7.78 3.29
CA GLY A 209 -23.59 -7.44 3.52
C GLY A 209 -23.88 -7.37 5.03
N PRO A 210 -25.17 -7.32 5.42
CA PRO A 210 -25.57 -7.39 6.82
C PRO A 210 -25.10 -8.67 7.52
N ASP A 211 -25.32 -9.81 6.86
CA ASP A 211 -25.13 -11.14 7.44
C ASP A 211 -23.90 -11.89 6.92
N TRP A 212 -23.04 -11.23 6.14
CA TRP A 212 -21.89 -11.89 5.55
C TRP A 212 -20.74 -10.95 5.23
N ALA A 213 -19.51 -11.46 5.29
CA ALA A 213 -18.31 -10.80 4.77
C ALA A 213 -17.56 -11.73 3.82
N PHE A 214 -16.97 -11.17 2.78
CA PHE A 214 -16.30 -11.92 1.73
C PHE A 214 -14.98 -11.28 1.34
N LYS A 215 -13.93 -12.08 1.36
CA LYS A 215 -12.62 -11.74 0.78
C LYS A 215 -12.41 -12.56 -0.50
N PRO A 216 -12.48 -11.95 -1.69
CA PRO A 216 -12.26 -12.67 -2.95
C PRO A 216 -10.77 -12.92 -3.28
N PRO A 217 -10.46 -14.04 -3.96
CA PRO A 217 -11.20 -15.29 -3.95
C PRO A 217 -10.91 -16.04 -2.64
N GLY A 218 -11.93 -16.59 -1.97
CA GLY A 218 -11.64 -17.29 -0.72
C GLY A 218 -12.82 -17.47 0.21
N LEU A 219 -12.65 -16.95 1.41
CA LEU A 219 -13.53 -17.20 2.54
C LEU A 219 -14.75 -16.28 2.52
N PHE A 220 -15.91 -16.91 2.67
CA PHE A 220 -17.16 -16.26 2.98
C PHE A 220 -17.48 -16.54 4.45
N LEU A 221 -17.57 -15.48 5.23
CA LEU A 221 -17.94 -15.49 6.65
C LEU A 221 -19.42 -15.18 6.76
N HIS A 222 -20.17 -16.01 7.47
CA HIS A 222 -21.57 -15.79 7.79
C HIS A 222 -21.72 -15.12 9.16
N ALA A 223 -22.85 -14.47 9.41
CA ALA A 223 -23.15 -13.77 10.67
C ALA A 223 -23.05 -14.67 11.90
N ASP A 224 -23.35 -15.96 11.77
CA ASP A 224 -23.24 -16.94 12.85
C ASP A 224 -21.78 -17.35 13.16
N GLY A 225 -20.81 -16.81 12.44
CA GLY A 225 -19.38 -17.13 12.55
C GLY A 225 -18.96 -18.35 11.74
N SER A 226 -19.90 -19.04 11.08
CA SER A 226 -19.58 -20.14 10.19
C SER A 226 -18.88 -19.62 8.93
N ARG A 227 -18.09 -20.50 8.31
CA ARG A 227 -17.24 -20.15 7.18
C ARG A 227 -17.45 -21.13 6.05
N THR A 228 -17.66 -20.61 4.85
CA THR A 228 -17.73 -21.40 3.64
C THR A 228 -16.74 -20.86 2.63
N ARG A 229 -16.21 -21.73 1.77
CA ARG A 229 -15.39 -21.30 0.65
C ARG A 229 -16.31 -21.08 -0.55
N LEU A 230 -16.45 -19.83 -0.97
CA LEU A 230 -17.13 -19.56 -2.23
C LEU A 230 -16.10 -19.58 -3.35
N ARG A 231 -16.24 -20.52 -4.28
CA ARG A 231 -15.60 -20.40 -5.59
C ARG A 231 -16.44 -19.43 -6.39
N TYR A 232 -15.99 -18.19 -6.45
CA TYR A 232 -16.40 -17.29 -7.51
C TYR A 232 -15.86 -17.88 -8.82
N GLU A 233 -16.69 -18.04 -9.85
CA GLU A 233 -16.21 -18.64 -11.12
C GLU A 233 -15.06 -17.80 -11.67
N ASP A 234 -13.89 -18.42 -11.77
CA ASP A 234 -12.62 -17.83 -12.21
C ASP A 234 -12.80 -17.04 -13.50
N LYS A 235 -12.91 -15.73 -13.35
CA LYS A 235 -12.51 -14.84 -14.42
C LYS A 235 -11.00 -14.74 -14.36
N ASN A 236 -10.33 -15.73 -14.96
CA ASN A 236 -9.01 -15.61 -15.58
C ASN A 236 -9.09 -14.54 -16.70
N GLN A 237 -9.48 -13.31 -16.39
CA GLN A 237 -9.79 -12.30 -17.40
C GLN A 237 -8.66 -11.30 -17.58
N LEU A 238 -7.72 -11.22 -16.64
CA LEU A 238 -6.77 -10.12 -16.49
C LEU A 238 -5.48 -10.67 -15.87
N PRO A 239 -4.37 -9.90 -15.80
CA PRO A 239 -3.25 -10.28 -14.95
C PRO A 239 -3.71 -10.65 -13.53
N THR A 240 -4.75 -9.99 -12.99
CA THR A 240 -5.34 -10.24 -11.66
C THR A 240 -6.64 -11.06 -11.74
N SER A 241 -6.83 -12.01 -10.82
CA SER A 241 -8.12 -12.70 -10.55
C SER A 241 -9.02 -11.92 -9.56
N ARG A 242 -8.61 -10.70 -9.19
CA ARG A 242 -9.19 -9.89 -8.11
C ARG A 242 -9.80 -8.57 -8.58
N PRO A 243 -10.88 -8.13 -7.92
CA PRO A 243 -11.49 -6.83 -8.18
C PRO A 243 -10.63 -5.67 -7.65
N THR A 244 -10.58 -4.57 -8.39
CA THR A 244 -9.96 -3.30 -7.96
C THR A 244 -10.90 -2.45 -7.11
N SER A 245 -12.18 -2.76 -7.09
CA SER A 245 -13.18 -2.13 -6.23
C SER A 245 -14.35 -3.08 -6.03
N MET A 246 -15.00 -2.98 -4.87
CA MET A 246 -16.10 -3.88 -4.51
C MET A 246 -17.16 -3.13 -3.74
N ALA A 247 -18.42 -3.50 -3.94
CA ALA A 247 -19.52 -3.03 -3.13
C ALA A 247 -20.62 -4.10 -3.05
N ALA A 248 -21.45 -4.01 -2.02
CA ALA A 248 -22.65 -4.83 -1.89
C ALA A 248 -23.89 -3.94 -1.78
N SER A 249 -25.04 -4.49 -2.17
CA SER A 249 -26.33 -3.88 -1.85
C SER A 249 -26.56 -3.98 -0.35
N ARG A 250 -27.24 -2.98 0.23
CA ARG A 250 -27.52 -2.93 1.66
C ARG A 250 -28.36 -4.13 2.13
N ASP A 251 -29.27 -4.62 1.29
CA ASP A 251 -30.04 -5.84 1.59
C ASP A 251 -29.21 -7.12 1.56
N GLY A 252 -27.91 -7.04 1.25
CA GLY A 252 -26.96 -8.13 1.23
C GLY A 252 -27.16 -9.13 0.08
N LYS A 253 -28.07 -8.86 -0.86
CA LYS A 253 -28.43 -9.83 -1.92
C LYS A 253 -27.53 -9.75 -3.13
N ARG A 254 -26.89 -8.61 -3.38
CA ARG A 254 -26.07 -8.37 -4.56
C ARG A 254 -24.67 -7.89 -4.18
N ALA A 255 -23.69 -8.29 -4.96
CA ALA A 255 -22.33 -7.77 -4.89
C ALA A 255 -21.84 -7.39 -6.29
N ALA A 256 -21.12 -6.28 -6.39
CA ALA A 256 -20.50 -5.82 -7.62
C ALA A 256 -18.98 -5.74 -7.46
N PHE A 257 -18.29 -6.11 -8.52
CA PHE A 257 -16.83 -6.26 -8.58
C PHE A 257 -16.32 -5.46 -9.77
N GLY A 258 -15.54 -4.41 -9.52
CA GLY A 258 -14.87 -3.59 -10.53
C GLY A 258 -13.52 -4.17 -10.90
N TRP A 259 -13.10 -4.01 -12.16
CA TRP A 259 -11.95 -4.71 -12.73
C TRP A 259 -10.93 -3.78 -13.42
N LEU A 260 -9.70 -4.28 -13.55
CA LEU A 260 -8.57 -3.69 -14.28
C LEU A 260 -8.39 -4.37 -15.64
N SER A 261 -8.79 -3.74 -16.74
CA SER A 261 -8.70 -4.29 -18.10
C SER A 261 -7.52 -3.75 -18.92
N LEU A 262 -6.83 -4.61 -19.67
CA LEU A 262 -5.80 -4.20 -20.65
C LEU A 262 -6.39 -3.95 -22.04
N ASN A 263 -5.86 -2.95 -22.77
CA ASN A 263 -6.34 -2.60 -24.11
C ASN A 263 -5.88 -3.60 -25.18
N GLN A 264 -4.75 -4.28 -24.96
CA GLN A 264 -4.26 -5.35 -25.82
C GLN A 264 -4.04 -6.62 -24.97
N PRO A 265 -4.44 -7.81 -25.47
CA PRO A 265 -4.23 -9.05 -24.74
C PRO A 265 -2.74 -9.41 -24.70
N VAL A 266 -2.23 -9.75 -23.52
CA VAL A 266 -0.87 -10.29 -23.39
C VAL A 266 -0.84 -11.80 -23.67
N ASP A 267 -1.93 -12.56 -23.47
CA ASP A 267 -2.12 -13.93 -24.01
C ASP A 267 -3.53 -14.53 -23.77
N MET A 268 -4.65 -13.80 -23.92
CA MET A 268 -5.99 -14.33 -23.53
C MET A 268 -7.19 -13.88 -24.40
N ARG A 269 -8.12 -14.81 -24.67
CA ARG A 269 -9.36 -14.69 -25.48
C ARG A 269 -10.62 -14.31 -24.66
N LYS A 270 -10.58 -13.32 -23.75
CA LYS A 270 -11.78 -12.90 -22.98
C LYS A 270 -12.08 -11.40 -23.11
N PRO A 271 -13.35 -10.97 -23.07
CA PRO A 271 -13.75 -9.57 -23.23
C PRO A 271 -13.30 -8.70 -22.04
N ARG A 272 -12.87 -7.46 -22.32
CA ARG A 272 -12.52 -6.44 -21.31
C ARG A 272 -13.76 -6.05 -20.52
N GLN A 273 -13.81 -6.34 -19.22
CA GLN A 273 -14.95 -6.02 -18.35
C GLN A 273 -14.61 -4.87 -17.41
N ALA A 274 -15.56 -3.93 -17.24
CA ALA A 274 -15.49 -2.89 -16.21
C ALA A 274 -15.97 -3.45 -14.87
N VAL A 275 -17.13 -4.09 -14.89
CA VAL A 275 -17.83 -4.55 -13.69
C VAL A 275 -18.53 -5.88 -13.93
N SER A 276 -18.65 -6.68 -12.87
CA SER A 276 -19.53 -7.83 -12.83
C SER A 276 -20.37 -7.84 -11.56
N VAL A 277 -21.66 -8.12 -11.71
CA VAL A 277 -22.65 -8.08 -10.64
C VAL A 277 -23.23 -9.47 -10.43
N TRP A 278 -23.34 -9.86 -9.16
CA TRP A 278 -23.70 -11.21 -8.72
C TRP A 278 -24.81 -11.17 -7.69
N SER A 279 -25.64 -12.20 -7.66
CA SER A 279 -26.44 -12.49 -6.48
C SER A 279 -25.61 -13.30 -5.51
N VAL A 280 -25.78 -13.05 -4.21
CA VAL A 280 -25.00 -13.71 -3.14
C VAL A 280 -25.61 -15.04 -2.73
N ASN A 281 -26.94 -15.11 -2.62
CA ASN A 281 -27.66 -16.34 -2.28
C ASN A 281 -28.93 -16.53 -3.15
N PRO A 282 -28.96 -17.52 -4.07
CA PRO A 282 -27.84 -18.37 -4.45
C PRO A 282 -26.71 -17.56 -5.12
N ASN A 283 -25.47 -18.01 -4.96
CA ASN A 283 -24.32 -17.37 -5.59
C ASN A 283 -24.33 -17.61 -7.10
N ARG A 284 -24.59 -16.58 -7.91
CA ARG A 284 -24.59 -16.67 -9.38
C ARG A 284 -24.37 -15.31 -10.06
N PRO A 285 -23.80 -15.27 -11.28
CA PRO A 285 -23.67 -14.02 -12.02
C PRO A 285 -25.05 -13.51 -12.44
N LEU A 286 -25.24 -12.19 -12.36
CA LEU A 286 -26.44 -11.50 -12.86
C LEU A 286 -26.15 -10.87 -14.23
N TRP A 287 -25.12 -10.03 -14.30
CA TRP A 287 -24.71 -9.36 -15.54
C TRP A 287 -23.29 -8.80 -15.44
N THR A 288 -22.74 -8.37 -16.58
CA THR A 288 -21.42 -7.73 -16.70
C THR A 288 -21.47 -6.57 -17.69
N ALA A 289 -20.64 -5.55 -17.52
CA ALA A 289 -20.49 -4.48 -18.50
C ALA A 289 -19.05 -4.40 -19.03
N PRO A 290 -18.84 -4.08 -20.31
CA PRO A 290 -17.50 -3.95 -20.89
C PRO A 290 -16.77 -2.71 -20.35
N ALA A 291 -15.43 -2.75 -20.36
CA ALA A 291 -14.57 -1.62 -20.03
C ALA A 291 -14.74 -0.47 -21.05
N SER A 292 -14.54 0.76 -20.60
CA SER A 292 -14.57 1.92 -21.49
C SER A 292 -13.34 1.98 -22.42
N ASP A 293 -13.59 2.26 -23.69
CA ASP A 293 -12.57 2.41 -24.74
C ASP A 293 -12.12 3.86 -24.96
N ASP A 294 -12.87 4.81 -24.39
CA ASP A 294 -12.69 6.25 -24.53
C ASP A 294 -11.88 6.88 -23.38
N VAL A 295 -11.22 6.07 -22.57
CA VAL A 295 -10.34 6.53 -21.49
C VAL A 295 -8.89 6.13 -21.80
N ALA A 296 -7.99 7.11 -21.78
CA ALA A 296 -6.58 6.91 -22.11
C ALA A 296 -5.69 7.51 -21.03
N ALA A 297 -4.69 6.75 -20.57
CA ALA A 297 -3.70 7.21 -19.62
C ALA A 297 -2.53 7.93 -20.30
N SER A 298 -2.06 9.01 -19.68
CA SER A 298 -0.76 9.65 -19.99
C SER A 298 0.42 8.70 -19.80
N ALA A 299 1.56 9.03 -20.41
CA ALA A 299 2.80 8.25 -20.30
C ALA A 299 3.35 8.19 -18.86
N LEU A 300 4.05 7.09 -18.55
CA LEU A 300 4.70 6.91 -17.26
C LEU A 300 6.03 7.68 -17.16
N PRO A 301 6.40 8.17 -15.97
CA PRO A 301 7.79 8.49 -15.65
C PRO A 301 8.71 7.27 -15.88
N ASN A 302 9.96 7.50 -16.31
CA ASN A 302 10.98 6.45 -16.46
C ASN A 302 12.09 6.59 -15.39
N PRO A 303 12.03 5.85 -14.28
CA PRO A 303 13.04 5.90 -13.23
C PRO A 303 14.38 5.30 -13.62
N ALA A 304 14.44 4.42 -14.63
CA ALA A 304 15.72 3.89 -15.08
C ALA A 304 16.60 5.01 -15.67
N ALA A 305 15.98 6.07 -16.21
CA ALA A 305 16.70 7.25 -16.69
C ALA A 305 17.44 8.00 -15.58
N ASP A 306 17.01 7.81 -14.33
CA ASP A 306 17.51 8.53 -13.18
C ASP A 306 18.67 7.86 -12.45
N LEU A 307 18.92 6.58 -12.75
CA LEU A 307 19.94 5.74 -12.13
C LEU A 307 20.74 4.96 -13.20
N PRO A 308 21.40 5.67 -14.14
CA PRO A 308 22.06 5.05 -15.28
C PRO A 308 23.24 4.14 -14.88
N GLU A 309 23.93 4.43 -13.77
CA GLU A 309 25.06 3.62 -13.32
C GLU A 309 24.61 2.25 -12.78
N LEU A 310 23.54 2.19 -12.00
CA LEU A 310 22.95 0.90 -11.59
C LEU A 310 22.44 0.10 -12.80
N ALA A 311 21.87 0.76 -13.80
CA ALA A 311 21.45 0.06 -15.02
C ALA A 311 22.66 -0.56 -15.76
N LYS A 312 23.80 0.14 -15.83
CA LYS A 312 25.05 -0.38 -16.41
C LYS A 312 25.62 -1.55 -15.63
N ASP A 313 25.47 -1.54 -14.31
CA ASP A 313 25.89 -2.65 -13.45
C ASP A 313 24.99 -3.88 -13.60
N GLY A 314 23.96 -3.86 -14.46
CA GLY A 314 23.07 -4.98 -14.77
C GLY A 314 21.84 -5.08 -13.87
N PHE A 315 21.50 -4.03 -13.12
CA PHE A 315 20.24 -4.00 -12.35
C PHE A 315 19.07 -3.72 -13.30
N ARG A 316 18.02 -4.55 -13.27
CA ARG A 316 16.86 -4.43 -14.18
C ARG A 316 15.84 -3.42 -13.66
N LEU A 317 16.13 -2.13 -13.89
CA LEU A 317 15.32 -1.00 -13.41
C LEU A 317 14.21 -0.53 -14.37
N ALA A 318 14.29 -0.88 -15.65
CA ALA A 318 13.30 -0.52 -16.67
C ALA A 318 12.20 -1.58 -16.83
N ALA A 319 11.05 -1.18 -17.40
CA ALA A 319 10.04 -2.13 -17.84
C ALA A 319 10.55 -2.87 -19.07
N ASP A 320 10.12 -4.13 -19.20
CA ASP A 320 10.16 -4.83 -20.48
C ASP A 320 8.95 -4.42 -21.35
N VAL A 321 7.78 -4.18 -20.74
CA VAL A 321 6.56 -3.74 -21.44
C VAL A 321 5.81 -2.67 -20.62
N VAL A 322 5.23 -1.68 -21.29
CA VAL A 322 4.24 -0.76 -20.70
C VAL A 322 2.94 -0.92 -21.50
N ALA A 323 1.90 -1.45 -20.86
CA ALA A 323 0.63 -1.78 -21.50
C ALA A 323 -0.50 -0.84 -21.03
N PRO A 324 -1.20 -0.14 -21.94
CA PRO A 324 -2.34 0.68 -21.56
C PRO A 324 -3.57 -0.16 -21.21
N GLY A 325 -4.43 0.37 -20.35
CA GLY A 325 -5.66 -0.27 -19.91
C GLY A 325 -6.71 0.71 -19.39
N THR A 326 -7.74 0.15 -18.78
CA THR A 326 -8.81 0.84 -18.04
C THR A 326 -8.98 0.18 -16.68
N VAL A 327 -9.16 0.94 -15.62
CA VAL A 327 -9.47 0.43 -14.28
C VAL A 327 -10.77 1.01 -13.76
N THR A 328 -11.59 0.17 -13.15
CA THR A 328 -12.74 0.60 -12.35
C THR A 328 -12.28 0.84 -10.91
N ALA A 329 -12.05 2.10 -10.56
CA ALA A 329 -11.46 2.48 -9.27
C ALA A 329 -12.50 2.57 -8.14
N ALA A 330 -13.77 2.82 -8.46
CA ALA A 330 -14.86 2.86 -7.49
C ALA A 330 -16.11 2.20 -8.07
N VAL A 331 -16.88 1.51 -7.21
CA VAL A 331 -18.16 0.86 -7.52
C VAL A 331 -19.10 1.05 -6.33
N ALA A 332 -20.38 1.30 -6.59
CA ALA A 332 -21.42 1.34 -5.57
C ALA A 332 -22.72 0.68 -6.07
N LEU A 333 -23.49 0.12 -5.14
CA LEU A 333 -24.86 -0.33 -5.36
C LEU A 333 -25.80 0.49 -4.47
N ASN A 334 -27.02 0.74 -4.94
CA ASN A 334 -28.08 1.25 -4.07
C ASN A 334 -28.62 0.14 -3.14
N ALA A 335 -29.60 0.48 -2.30
CA ALA A 335 -30.05 -0.37 -1.20
C ALA A 335 -30.44 -1.81 -1.60
N ASP A 336 -31.10 -2.00 -2.75
CA ASP A 336 -31.52 -3.31 -3.29
C ASP A 336 -30.66 -3.78 -4.48
N GLY A 337 -29.64 -2.99 -4.82
CA GLY A 337 -28.77 -3.18 -5.99
C GLY A 337 -29.47 -3.13 -7.34
N SER A 338 -30.64 -2.47 -7.44
CA SER A 338 -31.31 -2.12 -8.70
C SER A 338 -30.62 -0.97 -9.46
N ARG A 339 -29.60 -0.34 -8.87
CA ARG A 339 -28.69 0.61 -9.50
C ARG A 339 -27.25 0.24 -9.15
N VAL A 340 -26.36 0.39 -10.12
CA VAL A 340 -24.92 0.19 -9.96
C VAL A 340 -24.20 1.37 -10.59
N ALA A 341 -23.39 2.07 -9.82
CA ALA A 341 -22.54 3.16 -10.29
C ALA A 341 -21.08 2.73 -10.26
N LEU A 342 -20.28 3.24 -11.20
CA LEU A 342 -18.84 3.03 -11.21
C LEU A 342 -18.10 4.24 -11.80
N VAL A 343 -16.81 4.36 -11.48
CA VAL A 343 -15.92 5.34 -12.08
C VAL A 343 -14.70 4.65 -12.68
N GLU A 344 -14.51 4.86 -13.98
CA GLU A 344 -13.39 4.31 -14.75
C GLU A 344 -12.29 5.36 -15.02
N TYR A 345 -11.07 4.86 -15.08
CA TYR A 345 -9.87 5.63 -15.39
C TYR A 345 -8.99 4.83 -16.37
N GLY A 346 -8.33 5.51 -17.30
CA GLY A 346 -7.23 4.94 -18.06
C GLY A 346 -6.07 4.64 -17.12
N VAL A 347 -5.35 3.56 -17.38
CA VAL A 347 -4.20 3.11 -16.57
C VAL A 347 -3.03 2.69 -17.48
N GLN A 348 -1.81 2.78 -16.98
CA GLN A 348 -0.62 2.17 -17.59
C GLN A 348 -0.12 1.05 -16.69
N ILE A 349 0.13 -0.14 -17.24
CA ILE A 349 0.69 -1.28 -16.53
C ILE A 349 2.13 -1.48 -16.97
N TRP A 350 3.07 -1.25 -16.06
CA TRP A 350 4.50 -1.44 -16.27
C TRP A 350 4.90 -2.87 -15.91
N THR A 351 5.51 -3.65 -16.81
CA THR A 351 5.86 -5.05 -16.54
C THR A 351 7.29 -5.48 -16.80
N ARG A 352 7.74 -6.50 -16.06
CA ARG A 352 9.04 -7.18 -16.20
C ARG A 352 8.87 -8.69 -16.24
N SER A 353 9.68 -9.36 -17.05
CA SER A 353 9.69 -10.81 -17.29
C SER A 353 10.63 -11.59 -16.36
N GLY A 354 11.37 -10.92 -15.48
CA GLY A 354 12.20 -11.61 -14.49
C GLY A 354 12.79 -10.68 -13.42
N PRO A 355 13.67 -11.24 -12.56
CA PRO A 355 14.13 -10.61 -11.33
C PRO A 355 14.85 -9.30 -11.55
N ALA A 356 14.74 -8.42 -10.56
CA ALA A 356 15.39 -7.13 -10.57
C ALA A 356 16.90 -7.23 -10.27
N ILE A 357 17.30 -8.24 -9.48
CA ILE A 357 18.69 -8.63 -9.21
C ILE A 357 18.77 -10.15 -8.93
N GLY A 358 19.75 -10.85 -9.50
CA GLY A 358 20.00 -12.26 -9.20
C GLY A 358 18.77 -13.15 -9.32
N LYS A 359 18.51 -13.95 -8.28
CA LYS A 359 17.26 -14.72 -8.13
C LYS A 359 16.20 -13.99 -7.31
N TRP A 360 16.49 -12.79 -6.81
CA TRP A 360 15.48 -11.99 -6.13
C TRP A 360 14.55 -11.40 -7.15
N ASP A 361 13.48 -12.14 -7.31
CA ASP A 361 12.33 -11.72 -8.04
C ASP A 361 11.29 -11.28 -7.03
N PRO A 362 11.40 -10.05 -6.49
CA PRO A 362 10.30 -9.54 -5.72
C PRO A 362 9.09 -9.54 -6.67
N PRO A 363 7.87 -9.89 -6.23
CA PRO A 363 6.74 -10.03 -7.14
C PRO A 363 6.22 -8.65 -7.62
N ILE A 364 7.01 -8.01 -8.47
CA ILE A 364 6.90 -6.61 -8.93
C ILE A 364 7.04 -6.60 -10.44
N HIS A 365 6.24 -7.43 -11.09
CA HIS A 365 6.15 -7.48 -12.53
C HIS A 365 5.07 -6.55 -13.07
N THR A 366 4.43 -5.74 -12.22
CA THR A 366 3.29 -4.90 -12.59
C THR A 366 3.14 -3.70 -11.64
N LEU A 367 3.36 -2.50 -12.16
CA LEU A 367 2.88 -1.27 -11.51
C LEU A 367 1.70 -0.75 -12.33
N ASN A 368 0.51 -0.71 -11.74
CA ASN A 368 -0.66 -0.09 -12.35
C ASN A 368 -0.70 1.38 -11.96
N PHE A 369 -0.47 2.26 -12.93
CA PHE A 369 -0.44 3.71 -12.70
C PHE A 369 -1.68 4.38 -13.29
N VAL A 370 -2.37 5.14 -12.47
CA VAL A 370 -3.61 5.84 -12.80
C VAL A 370 -3.31 7.34 -12.88
N PRO A 371 -3.06 7.92 -14.06
CA PRO A 371 -2.76 9.34 -14.15
C PRO A 371 -3.92 10.20 -13.64
N THR A 372 -3.60 11.37 -13.09
CA THR A 372 -4.61 12.38 -12.76
C THR A 372 -5.37 12.81 -14.01
N GLN A 373 -6.66 12.49 -14.07
CA GLN A 373 -7.55 12.77 -15.19
C GLN A 373 -9.01 12.81 -14.71
N ARG A 374 -9.94 13.27 -15.56
CA ARG A 374 -11.38 13.21 -15.26
C ARG A 374 -11.82 11.74 -15.21
N GLY A 375 -12.55 11.36 -14.16
CA GLY A 375 -13.15 10.03 -14.06
C GLY A 375 -14.33 9.85 -15.02
N ARG A 376 -14.48 8.66 -15.58
CA ARG A 376 -15.63 8.28 -16.43
C ARG A 376 -16.72 7.66 -15.56
N LEU A 377 -17.73 8.44 -15.19
CA LEU A 377 -18.87 7.98 -14.40
C LEU A 377 -19.84 7.20 -15.28
N ARG A 378 -20.22 6.00 -14.85
CA ARG A 378 -21.24 5.18 -15.51
C ARG A 378 -22.23 4.65 -14.49
N VAL A 379 -23.51 4.63 -14.87
CA VAL A 379 -24.59 4.08 -14.03
C VAL A 379 -25.43 3.11 -14.82
N PHE A 380 -25.75 1.99 -14.21
CA PHE A 380 -26.53 0.90 -14.77
C PHE A 380 -27.79 0.64 -13.95
N ASP A 381 -28.85 0.19 -14.62
CA ASP A 381 -30.02 -0.36 -13.94
C ASP A 381 -29.79 -1.82 -13.49
N GLY A 382 -30.79 -2.40 -12.83
CA GLY A 382 -30.72 -3.75 -12.28
C GLY A 382 -30.59 -4.87 -13.33
N SER A 383 -30.82 -4.56 -14.61
CA SER A 383 -30.63 -5.50 -15.74
C SER A 383 -29.23 -5.41 -16.36
N GLY A 384 -28.41 -4.43 -15.94
CA GLY A 384 -27.11 -4.13 -16.53
C GLY A 384 -27.18 -3.19 -17.73
N LYS A 385 -28.33 -2.57 -18.01
CA LYS A 385 -28.44 -1.54 -19.05
C LYS A 385 -27.83 -0.24 -18.53
N GLU A 386 -26.92 0.33 -19.31
CA GLU A 386 -26.32 1.63 -19.02
C GLU A 386 -27.37 2.74 -19.20
N ILE A 387 -27.56 3.55 -18.15
CA ILE A 387 -28.52 4.67 -18.11
C ILE A 387 -27.82 6.04 -18.05
N LEU A 388 -26.57 6.07 -17.62
CA LEU A 388 -25.72 7.26 -17.59
C LEU A 388 -24.28 6.91 -17.98
N ARG A 389 -23.65 7.78 -18.77
CA ARG A 389 -22.21 7.75 -19.07
C ARG A 389 -21.72 9.18 -19.26
N GLU A 390 -20.96 9.70 -18.31
CA GLU A 390 -20.54 11.10 -18.29
C GLU A 390 -19.12 11.25 -17.75
N TRP A 391 -18.48 12.38 -18.06
CA TRP A 391 -17.20 12.74 -17.44
C TRP A 391 -17.45 13.52 -16.16
N LEU A 392 -16.79 13.15 -15.07
CA LEU A 392 -16.82 13.97 -13.85
C LEU A 392 -16.28 15.38 -14.15
N PRO A 393 -16.81 16.45 -13.52
CA PRO A 393 -16.49 17.83 -13.92
C PRO A 393 -15.02 18.23 -13.78
N GLU A 394 -14.26 17.59 -12.90
CA GLU A 394 -12.83 17.88 -12.68
C GLU A 394 -11.97 16.61 -12.69
N ALA A 395 -10.66 16.82 -12.88
CA ALA A 395 -9.69 15.74 -12.81
C ALA A 395 -9.41 15.36 -11.36
N GLY A 396 -9.37 14.07 -11.09
CA GLY A 396 -9.17 13.54 -9.74
C GLY A 396 -9.60 12.10 -9.64
N LEU A 397 -9.35 11.49 -8.49
CA LEU A 397 -9.88 10.18 -8.18
C LEU A 397 -11.08 10.33 -7.25
N PHE A 398 -12.17 9.65 -7.60
CA PHE A 398 -13.46 9.81 -6.96
C PHE A 398 -14.03 8.46 -6.53
N GLU A 399 -14.58 8.44 -5.32
CA GLU A 399 -15.52 7.44 -4.83
C GLU A 399 -16.94 7.73 -5.36
N VAL A 400 -17.81 6.73 -5.28
CA VAL A 400 -19.23 6.85 -5.63
C VAL A 400 -20.14 6.22 -4.59
N GLY A 401 -21.36 6.72 -4.47
CA GLY A 401 -22.36 6.18 -3.54
C GLY A 401 -23.78 6.61 -3.88
N PHE A 402 -24.76 5.90 -3.32
CA PHE A 402 -26.18 6.21 -3.43
C PHE A 402 -26.76 6.59 -2.07
N GLY A 403 -27.64 7.58 -2.05
CA GLY A 403 -28.53 7.82 -0.90
C GLY A 403 -29.76 6.91 -0.93
N GLY A 404 -30.71 7.17 -0.03
CA GLY A 404 -32.00 6.48 -0.02
C GLY A 404 -32.92 6.82 -1.20
N ASP A 405 -32.66 7.92 -1.91
CA ASP A 405 -33.42 8.36 -3.07
C ASP A 405 -33.12 7.57 -4.35
N ALA A 406 -31.96 6.93 -4.47
CA ALA A 406 -31.48 6.06 -5.58
C ALA A 406 -31.56 6.62 -7.02
N ASP A 407 -32.20 7.77 -7.21
CA ASP A 407 -32.35 8.52 -8.45
C ASP A 407 -31.21 9.52 -8.68
N ALA A 408 -30.26 9.58 -7.74
CA ALA A 408 -29.02 10.33 -7.87
C ALA A 408 -27.82 9.54 -7.37
N VAL A 409 -26.68 9.79 -7.99
CA VAL A 409 -25.37 9.27 -7.56
C VAL A 409 -24.53 10.41 -6.98
N TRP A 410 -23.92 10.14 -5.83
CA TRP A 410 -22.94 11.02 -5.21
C TRP A 410 -21.54 10.60 -5.65
N CYS A 411 -20.67 11.57 -5.92
CA CYS A 411 -19.26 11.35 -6.22
C CYS A 411 -18.41 12.31 -5.39
N TRP A 412 -17.37 11.83 -4.73
CA TRP A 412 -16.51 12.66 -3.88
C TRP A 412 -15.04 12.24 -3.99
N PRO A 413 -14.09 13.15 -3.75
CA PRO A 413 -12.67 12.86 -3.87
C PRO A 413 -12.23 11.72 -2.94
N THR A 414 -11.40 10.82 -3.47
CA THR A 414 -10.84 9.71 -2.72
C THR A 414 -9.70 10.16 -1.80
N SER A 415 -9.61 9.53 -0.63
CA SER A 415 -8.46 9.60 0.27
C SER A 415 -7.69 8.27 0.26
N TRP A 416 -6.36 8.32 0.30
CA TRP A 416 -5.50 7.14 0.37
C TRP A 416 -5.02 6.89 1.81
N PHE A 417 -4.70 5.64 2.12
CA PHE A 417 -4.28 5.25 3.47
C PHE A 417 -2.83 5.67 3.74
N ALA A 418 -2.67 6.73 4.52
CA ALA A 418 -1.40 7.42 4.77
C ALA A 418 -0.53 6.74 5.83
N ARG A 419 -1.12 5.84 6.63
CA ARG A 419 -0.39 5.05 7.66
C ARG A 419 0.46 5.91 8.61
N GLY A 420 0.06 7.14 8.93
CA GLY A 420 0.84 8.02 9.80
C GLY A 420 1.86 8.90 9.11
N MET A 421 1.93 8.86 7.79
CA MET A 421 2.59 9.90 7.02
C MET A 421 2.02 11.28 7.38
N ALA A 422 2.91 12.24 7.61
CA ALA A 422 2.56 13.59 8.05
C ALA A 422 1.69 13.65 9.34
N GLY A 423 1.68 12.57 10.13
CA GLY A 423 0.88 12.43 11.33
C GLY A 423 -0.57 12.03 11.07
N GLU A 424 -0.92 11.57 9.87
CA GLU A 424 -2.31 11.33 9.47
C GLU A 424 -2.60 9.86 9.12
N PRO A 425 -3.76 9.30 9.50
CA PRO A 425 -4.18 7.97 9.04
C PRO A 425 -4.52 7.95 7.55
N TRP A 426 -5.02 9.07 7.02
CA TRP A 426 -5.45 9.24 5.63
C TRP A 426 -5.00 10.59 5.10
N LEU A 427 -4.73 10.66 3.80
CA LEU A 427 -4.48 11.91 3.09
C LEU A 427 -5.34 11.93 1.82
N PRO A 428 -5.82 13.09 1.36
CA PRO A 428 -6.55 13.17 0.11
C PRO A 428 -5.59 12.83 -1.04
N VAL A 429 -6.10 12.19 -2.10
CA VAL A 429 -5.30 11.93 -3.32
C VAL A 429 -4.88 13.25 -3.98
N GLN A 430 -5.69 14.28 -3.80
CA GLN A 430 -5.47 15.65 -4.28
C GLN A 430 -5.75 16.63 -3.14
N ALA A 431 -4.74 17.40 -2.75
CA ALA A 431 -4.84 18.31 -1.60
C ALA A 431 -5.83 19.48 -1.78
N ASP A 432 -6.24 19.77 -3.01
CA ASP A 432 -7.20 20.82 -3.36
C ASP A 432 -8.61 20.30 -3.72
N ALA A 433 -8.84 18.99 -3.59
CA ALA A 433 -10.11 18.36 -3.96
C ALA A 433 -11.21 18.65 -2.92
N ARG A 434 -11.90 19.78 -3.12
CA ARG A 434 -12.87 20.39 -2.20
C ARG A 434 -14.34 20.27 -2.64
N THR A 435 -14.61 19.49 -3.68
CA THR A 435 -15.93 19.46 -4.32
C THR A 435 -16.56 18.09 -4.22
N VAL A 436 -17.80 18.04 -3.73
CA VAL A 436 -18.66 16.84 -3.81
C VAL A 436 -19.65 17.05 -4.95
N TYR A 437 -19.90 16.01 -5.75
CA TYR A 437 -20.85 16.03 -6.85
C TYR A 437 -22.08 15.18 -6.53
N ARG A 438 -23.25 15.66 -6.95
CA ARG A 438 -24.49 14.86 -7.04
C ARG A 438 -25.00 14.92 -8.47
N VAL A 439 -25.10 13.76 -9.11
CA VAL A 439 -25.60 13.63 -10.49
C VAL A 439 -26.99 13.02 -10.45
N ASP A 440 -27.97 13.77 -10.91
CA ASP A 440 -29.35 13.32 -11.03
C ASP A 440 -29.51 12.44 -12.27
N LEU A 441 -30.02 11.21 -12.10
CA LEU A 441 -30.03 10.21 -13.17
C LEU A 441 -31.10 10.49 -14.23
N ALA A 442 -32.19 11.16 -13.85
CA ALA A 442 -33.30 11.45 -14.75
C ALA A 442 -33.01 12.66 -15.65
N THR A 443 -32.51 13.74 -15.05
CA THR A 443 -32.22 15.01 -15.73
C THR A 443 -30.81 15.08 -16.28
N ARG A 444 -29.90 14.22 -15.81
CA ARG A 444 -28.45 14.29 -16.05
C ARG A 444 -27.83 15.62 -15.59
N ALA A 445 -28.52 16.36 -14.73
CA ALA A 445 -27.97 17.57 -14.14
C ALA A 445 -26.96 17.21 -13.04
N THR A 446 -25.88 17.98 -12.95
CA THR A 446 -24.88 17.81 -11.89
C THR A 446 -24.90 19.00 -10.96
N THR A 447 -24.96 18.73 -9.66
CA THR A 447 -24.75 19.74 -8.63
C THR A 447 -23.36 19.55 -8.02
N ALA A 448 -22.58 20.62 -7.96
CA ALA A 448 -21.26 20.65 -7.37
C ALA A 448 -21.31 21.45 -6.06
N PHE A 449 -21.07 20.78 -4.93
CA PHE A 449 -21.00 21.36 -3.60
C PHE A 449 -19.56 21.68 -3.25
N ALA A 450 -19.21 22.96 -3.20
CA ALA A 450 -17.86 23.44 -2.92
C ALA A 450 -17.68 23.73 -1.43
N PHE A 451 -16.61 23.20 -0.85
CA PHE A 451 -16.25 23.35 0.57
C PHE A 451 -15.00 24.23 0.75
N ALA A 452 -14.78 24.66 1.98
CA ALA A 452 -13.65 25.52 2.35
C ALA A 452 -12.29 24.84 2.16
N ASP A 453 -12.20 23.52 2.37
CA ASP A 453 -10.97 22.75 2.31
C ASP A 453 -11.22 21.39 1.63
N ALA A 454 -10.17 20.59 1.46
CA ALA A 454 -10.27 19.26 0.86
C ALA A 454 -11.28 18.38 1.60
N ILE A 455 -11.94 17.48 0.85
CA ILE A 455 -12.84 16.48 1.41
C ILE A 455 -12.02 15.35 2.03
N ALA A 456 -12.28 15.04 3.29
CA ALA A 456 -11.68 13.90 3.99
C ALA A 456 -12.47 12.62 3.75
N ASP A 457 -13.80 12.70 3.87
CA ASP A 457 -14.73 11.59 3.67
C ASP A 457 -16.15 12.10 3.37
N CYS A 458 -16.98 11.27 2.75
CA CYS A 458 -18.36 11.62 2.41
C CYS A 458 -19.22 10.35 2.32
N VAL A 459 -20.38 10.37 2.97
CA VAL A 459 -21.26 9.19 3.05
C VAL A 459 -22.72 9.62 2.89
N PRO A 460 -23.37 9.26 1.77
CA PRO A 460 -24.79 9.48 1.58
C PRO A 460 -25.62 8.77 2.66
N CYS A 461 -26.68 9.41 3.13
CA CYS A 461 -27.60 8.83 4.09
C CYS A 461 -28.36 7.69 3.42
N PRO A 462 -28.40 6.48 4.00
CA PRO A 462 -29.05 5.34 3.35
C PRO A 462 -30.59 5.39 3.48
N ALA A 463 -31.14 6.37 4.20
CA ALA A 463 -32.57 6.55 4.41
C ALA A 463 -33.21 7.59 3.49
N ASP A 464 -32.43 8.54 2.96
CA ASP A 464 -32.94 9.67 2.18
C ASP A 464 -31.85 10.32 1.29
N GLY A 465 -32.14 11.47 0.69
CA GLY A 465 -31.22 12.17 -0.21
C GLY A 465 -30.17 13.05 0.49
N ARG A 466 -29.98 12.96 1.81
CA ARG A 466 -28.94 13.72 2.53
C ARG A 466 -27.56 13.09 2.39
N VAL A 467 -26.53 13.87 2.70
CA VAL A 467 -25.13 13.41 2.71
C VAL A 467 -24.38 14.00 3.90
N LEU A 468 -23.54 13.18 4.55
CA LEU A 468 -22.61 13.63 5.57
C LEU A 468 -21.23 13.81 4.93
N VAL A 469 -20.60 14.97 5.14
CA VAL A 469 -19.30 15.30 4.54
C VAL A 469 -18.34 15.79 5.61
N SER A 470 -17.14 15.21 5.66
CA SER A 470 -16.02 15.67 6.51
C SER A 470 -15.03 16.44 5.66
N GLY A 471 -14.67 17.65 6.10
CA GLY A 471 -13.63 18.49 5.52
C GLY A 471 -12.34 18.47 6.33
N TRP A 472 -11.22 18.78 5.66
CA TRP A 472 -9.93 18.98 6.32
C TRP A 472 -9.87 20.25 7.17
N ASP A 473 -10.83 21.16 6.99
CA ASP A 473 -11.08 22.29 7.89
C ASP A 473 -11.56 21.87 9.29
N GLY A 474 -11.76 20.57 9.55
CA GLY A 474 -12.21 20.04 10.83
C GLY A 474 -13.73 20.05 11.01
N GLN A 475 -14.48 20.44 9.98
CA GLN A 475 -15.93 20.45 10.00
C GLN A 475 -16.51 19.16 9.44
N VAL A 476 -17.61 18.72 10.05
CA VAL A 476 -18.52 17.72 9.49
C VAL A 476 -19.86 18.39 9.23
N ALA A 477 -20.33 18.35 7.99
CA ALA A 477 -21.58 18.97 7.57
C ALA A 477 -22.56 17.91 7.07
N LEU A 478 -23.82 18.01 7.51
CA LEU A 478 -24.94 17.28 6.94
C LEU A 478 -25.64 18.18 5.92
N LEU A 479 -25.70 17.76 4.66
CA LEU A 479 -26.34 18.51 3.58
C LEU A 479 -27.63 17.81 3.12
N GLY A 480 -28.63 18.63 2.78
CA GLY A 480 -29.77 18.20 1.97
C GLY A 480 -29.36 17.96 0.51
N ALA A 481 -30.21 17.25 -0.23
CA ALA A 481 -30.02 17.01 -1.66
C ALA A 481 -29.98 18.32 -2.49
N ASP A 482 -30.58 19.39 -1.96
CA ASP A 482 -30.59 20.75 -2.52
C ASP A 482 -29.34 21.57 -2.18
N GLY A 483 -28.42 21.03 -1.37
CA GLY A 483 -27.22 21.71 -0.87
C GLY A 483 -27.44 22.54 0.38
N LYS A 484 -28.65 22.55 0.96
CA LYS A 484 -28.90 23.25 2.21
C LYS A 484 -28.17 22.53 3.35
N VAL A 485 -27.38 23.28 4.11
CA VAL A 485 -26.76 22.76 5.34
C VAL A 485 -27.85 22.50 6.38
N VAL A 486 -28.01 21.25 6.78
CA VAL A 486 -28.94 20.79 7.82
C VAL A 486 -28.30 20.92 9.19
N ALA A 487 -27.05 20.47 9.33
CA ALA A 487 -26.28 20.53 10.56
C ALA A 487 -24.78 20.68 10.27
N LYS A 488 -24.04 21.22 11.24
CA LYS A 488 -22.58 21.27 11.25
C LYS A 488 -22.05 20.89 12.62
N LEU A 489 -20.93 20.16 12.64
CA LEU A 489 -20.20 19.78 13.83
C LEU A 489 -18.72 20.13 13.65
N GLU A 490 -18.16 20.89 14.59
CA GLU A 490 -16.72 21.16 14.65
C GLU A 490 -16.02 20.05 15.45
N LEU A 491 -15.02 19.42 14.84
CA LEU A 491 -14.20 18.37 15.43
C LEU A 491 -12.70 18.71 15.43
N ASN A 492 -12.29 19.80 14.79
CA ASN A 492 -10.89 20.24 14.66
C ASN A 492 -9.95 19.19 14.04
N ALA A 493 -10.49 18.19 13.33
CA ALA A 493 -9.73 17.15 12.63
C ALA A 493 -10.57 16.56 11.50
N SER A 494 -9.90 16.05 10.46
CA SER A 494 -10.53 15.23 9.43
C SER A 494 -11.10 13.95 10.04
N ALA A 495 -12.16 13.39 9.44
CA ALA A 495 -12.86 12.24 10.01
C ALA A 495 -13.33 11.23 8.97
N ARG A 496 -13.39 9.97 9.39
CA ARG A 496 -14.11 8.88 8.74
C ARG A 496 -15.53 8.78 9.25
N LEU A 497 -16.44 8.42 8.37
CA LEU A 497 -17.88 8.50 8.59
C LEU A 497 -18.54 7.14 8.31
N ALA A 498 -19.56 6.79 9.08
CA ALA A 498 -20.39 5.61 8.81
C ALA A 498 -21.82 5.81 9.30
N TRP A 499 -22.81 5.45 8.47
CA TRP A 499 -24.23 5.42 8.87
C TRP A 499 -24.61 4.05 9.41
N SER A 500 -25.58 4.01 10.34
CA SER A 500 -26.35 2.79 10.61
C SER A 500 -27.09 2.33 9.36
N GLY A 501 -27.39 1.03 9.25
CA GLY A 501 -28.04 0.47 8.05
C GLY A 501 -29.35 1.18 7.69
N ASP A 502 -30.15 1.56 8.68
CA ASP A 502 -31.41 2.29 8.53
C ASP A 502 -31.27 3.82 8.48
N GLY A 503 -30.04 4.33 8.55
CA GLY A 503 -29.72 5.76 8.56
C GLY A 503 -30.29 6.53 9.76
N THR A 504 -30.61 5.87 10.88
CA THR A 504 -31.10 6.55 12.09
C THR A 504 -30.01 7.34 12.81
N PHE A 505 -28.76 6.90 12.73
CA PHE A 505 -27.61 7.63 13.27
C PHE A 505 -26.35 7.41 12.43
N ALA A 506 -25.38 8.31 12.58
CA ALA A 506 -24.04 8.19 12.02
C ALA A 506 -22.99 8.20 13.14
N VAL A 507 -21.86 7.54 12.88
CA VAL A 507 -20.66 7.61 13.70
C VAL A 507 -19.57 8.34 12.93
N VAL A 508 -18.89 9.23 13.64
CA VAL A 508 -17.76 10.01 13.15
C VAL A 508 -16.53 9.64 13.94
N GLY A 509 -15.46 9.27 13.25
CA GLY A 509 -14.16 8.94 13.86
C GLY A 509 -13.04 9.79 13.28
N THR A 510 -12.43 10.61 14.13
CA THR A 510 -11.46 11.64 13.74
C THR A 510 -10.01 11.13 13.70
N ALA A 511 -9.18 11.79 12.91
CA ALA A 511 -7.74 11.56 12.85
C ALA A 511 -7.01 11.81 14.18
N ASN A 512 -7.64 12.50 15.15
CA ASN A 512 -7.08 12.75 16.48
C ASN A 512 -7.59 11.79 17.58
N GLY A 513 -8.37 10.76 17.23
CA GLY A 513 -8.80 9.71 18.15
C GLY A 513 -10.13 9.96 18.88
N GLN A 514 -10.87 11.00 18.48
CA GLN A 514 -12.22 11.28 18.98
C GLN A 514 -13.30 10.57 18.15
N LEU A 515 -14.28 9.99 18.85
CA LEU A 515 -15.52 9.45 18.29
C LEU A 515 -16.70 10.36 18.65
N ALA A 516 -17.66 10.46 17.74
CA ALA A 516 -18.95 11.08 17.99
C ALA A 516 -20.08 10.31 17.30
N GLN A 517 -21.27 10.33 17.89
CA GLN A 517 -22.49 9.85 17.24
C GLN A 517 -23.41 11.03 16.95
N LEU A 518 -23.95 11.06 15.74
CA LEU A 518 -24.92 12.03 15.28
C LEU A 518 -26.25 11.33 15.02
N GLU A 519 -27.35 11.90 15.49
CA GLU A 519 -28.70 11.52 15.07
C GLU A 519 -28.87 11.82 13.57
N ARG A 520 -29.92 11.25 12.94
CA ARG A 520 -30.20 11.46 11.50
C ARG A 520 -30.28 12.94 11.08
N ASP A 521 -30.77 13.81 11.96
CA ASP A 521 -30.86 15.25 11.72
C ASP A 521 -29.53 16.01 11.93
N GLY A 522 -28.47 15.30 12.32
CA GLY A 522 -27.14 15.82 12.59
C GLY A 522 -26.93 16.34 14.01
N LYS A 523 -27.92 16.18 14.90
CA LYS A 523 -27.77 16.50 16.32
C LYS A 523 -26.75 15.57 16.97
N LEU A 524 -25.80 16.14 17.71
CA LEU A 524 -24.82 15.37 18.48
C LEU A 524 -25.51 14.62 19.62
N ASN A 525 -25.39 13.30 19.63
CA ASN A 525 -25.87 12.45 20.73
C ASN A 525 -24.79 12.31 21.81
N TRP A 526 -23.61 11.82 21.43
CA TRP A 526 -22.46 11.72 22.33
C TRP A 526 -21.14 11.95 21.60
N ARG A 527 -20.09 12.24 22.38
CA ARG A 527 -18.71 12.43 21.94
C ARG A 527 -17.76 11.90 23.01
N GLN A 528 -16.74 11.15 22.63
CA GLN A 528 -15.74 10.60 23.54
C GLN A 528 -14.39 10.35 22.85
N ASN A 529 -13.33 10.25 23.63
CA ASN A 529 -12.02 9.80 23.14
C ASN A 529 -11.80 8.34 23.52
N LEU A 530 -11.16 7.57 22.65
CA LEU A 530 -10.72 6.21 23.00
C LEU A 530 -9.61 6.28 24.05
N SER A 531 -9.60 5.33 24.99
CA SER A 531 -8.56 5.28 26.03
C SER A 531 -7.20 4.96 25.41
N VAL A 532 -6.16 5.67 25.83
CA VAL A 532 -4.79 5.44 25.39
C VAL A 532 -4.04 4.62 26.44
N ALA A 533 -3.35 3.56 26.02
CA ALA A 533 -2.39 2.86 26.86
C ALA A 533 -1.00 3.50 26.69
N GLU A 534 -0.31 3.75 27.80
CA GLU A 534 1.08 4.22 27.73
C GLU A 534 2.02 3.07 27.32
N PRO A 535 3.10 3.35 26.56
CA PRO A 535 4.15 2.38 26.34
C PRO A 535 4.70 1.86 27.68
N PRO A 536 5.04 0.57 27.79
CA PRO A 536 5.66 0.02 29.00
C PRO A 536 6.86 0.84 29.45
N ALA A 537 6.89 1.19 30.74
CA ALA A 537 8.01 1.93 31.31
C ALA A 537 9.30 1.11 31.16
N ILE A 538 10.35 1.75 30.64
CA ILE A 538 11.68 1.16 30.55
C ILE A 538 12.33 1.25 31.94
N THR A 539 12.16 0.20 32.74
CA THR A 539 12.67 0.12 34.13
C THR A 539 14.16 -0.20 34.19
N THR A 540 14.66 -0.95 33.21
CA THR A 540 16.09 -1.23 33.03
C THR A 540 16.59 -0.44 31.84
N LEU A 541 17.52 0.48 32.08
CA LEU A 541 18.16 1.25 31.00
C LEU A 541 18.77 0.28 29.98
N PRO A 542 18.59 0.53 28.66
CA PRO A 542 19.26 -0.27 27.65
C PRO A 542 20.78 -0.20 27.87
N ALA A 543 21.42 -1.36 28.01
CA ALA A 543 22.86 -1.45 28.13
C ALA A 543 23.54 -1.13 26.79
N GLU A 544 24.78 -0.63 26.86
CA GLU A 544 25.65 -0.59 25.69
C GLU A 544 25.80 -2.00 25.13
N ILE A 545 25.62 -2.16 23.82
CA ILE A 545 25.69 -3.47 23.17
C ILE A 545 27.12 -4.03 23.21
N VAL A 546 28.10 -3.14 23.19
CA VAL A 546 29.52 -3.44 23.43
C VAL A 546 30.02 -2.43 24.46
N ALA A 547 30.61 -2.91 25.54
CA ALA A 547 31.10 -2.04 26.61
C ALA A 547 32.08 -0.98 26.10
N GLY A 548 31.85 0.27 26.49
CA GLY A 548 32.64 1.44 26.08
C GLY A 548 32.25 2.02 24.72
N LEU A 549 31.19 1.50 24.08
CA LEU A 549 30.62 2.07 22.87
C LEU A 549 29.20 2.58 23.17
N PRO A 550 28.90 3.87 22.92
CA PRO A 550 27.57 4.44 23.15
C PRO A 550 26.58 4.06 22.03
N VAL A 551 26.49 2.75 21.74
CA VAL A 551 25.56 2.13 20.79
C VAL A 551 24.62 1.21 21.55
N TYR A 552 23.32 1.45 21.37
CA TYR A 552 22.25 0.78 22.09
C TYR A 552 21.27 0.12 21.13
N GLN A 553 20.56 -0.91 21.60
CA GLN A 553 19.46 -1.51 20.85
C GLN A 553 18.21 -0.61 20.98
N GLY A 554 17.74 -0.08 19.85
CA GLY A 554 16.50 0.69 19.69
C GLY A 554 15.25 -0.21 19.71
N GLY A 555 15.45 -1.52 19.65
CA GLY A 555 14.43 -2.52 19.88
C GLY A 555 14.13 -3.37 18.66
N ARG A 556 13.70 -4.60 18.95
CA ARG A 556 13.15 -5.55 17.98
C ARG A 556 11.75 -5.93 18.46
N ILE A 557 10.80 -6.07 17.54
CA ILE A 557 9.47 -6.59 17.89
C ILE A 557 9.60 -8.12 17.97
N PRO A 558 9.00 -8.78 18.98
CA PRO A 558 9.07 -10.24 19.11
C PRO A 558 8.60 -10.98 17.85
N GLN A 559 8.94 -12.27 17.77
CA GLN A 559 8.80 -13.15 16.61
C GLN A 559 7.40 -13.24 15.96
N SER A 560 6.34 -12.69 16.57
CA SER A 560 4.99 -12.70 15.98
C SER A 560 4.90 -11.80 14.74
N GLU A 561 5.54 -10.64 14.74
CA GLU A 561 5.51 -9.72 13.61
C GLU A 561 6.84 -9.81 12.84
N HIS A 562 7.02 -10.92 12.13
CA HIS A 562 8.27 -11.26 11.42
C HIS A 562 8.77 -10.16 10.47
N ALA A 563 7.85 -9.32 9.98
CA ALA A 563 8.05 -8.02 9.36
C ALA A 563 9.07 -7.07 10.03
N TYR A 564 9.37 -7.27 11.30
CA TYR A 564 10.05 -6.30 12.17
C TYR A 564 11.21 -6.93 12.97
N VAL A 565 11.90 -7.87 12.32
CA VAL A 565 13.07 -8.58 12.86
C VAL A 565 14.39 -7.84 12.72
N GLY A 566 14.43 -6.73 12.00
CA GLY A 566 15.61 -5.86 11.86
C GLY A 566 15.95 -5.19 13.19
N ASP A 567 17.24 -5.12 13.49
CA ASP A 567 17.75 -4.38 14.64
C ASP A 567 17.80 -2.88 14.34
N ILE A 568 17.51 -2.07 15.36
CA ILE A 568 17.62 -0.61 15.31
C ILE A 568 18.83 -0.24 16.15
N TRP A 569 19.87 0.35 15.55
CA TRP A 569 21.04 0.79 16.34
C TRP A 569 20.92 2.26 16.68
N VAL A 570 20.92 2.58 17.98
CA VAL A 570 20.86 3.96 18.49
C VAL A 570 22.27 4.38 18.90
N LEU A 571 22.89 5.29 18.15
CA LEU A 571 24.17 5.90 18.47
C LEU A 571 23.90 7.16 19.28
N LYS A 572 24.20 7.13 20.57
CA LYS A 572 23.99 8.26 21.47
C LYS A 572 25.16 9.25 21.37
N LEU A 573 24.85 10.48 21.00
CA LEU A 573 25.80 11.59 20.83
C LEU A 573 25.39 12.72 21.79
N GLY A 574 25.64 12.52 23.09
CA GLY A 574 25.18 13.42 24.14
C GLY A 574 23.68 13.32 24.39
N ARG A 575 22.94 14.43 24.17
CA ARG A 575 21.46 14.50 24.27
C ARG A 575 20.77 14.27 22.92
N GLU A 576 21.55 14.06 21.86
CA GLU A 576 21.08 13.68 20.54
C GLU A 576 21.42 12.23 20.22
N ALA A 577 20.80 11.69 19.17
CA ALA A 577 21.21 10.43 18.60
C ALA A 577 21.09 10.39 17.09
N VAL A 578 21.91 9.52 16.50
CA VAL A 578 21.76 9.02 15.15
C VAL A 578 21.24 7.59 15.27
N VAL A 579 20.23 7.26 14.47
CA VAL A 579 19.70 5.90 14.40
C VAL A 579 20.19 5.26 13.10
N VAL A 580 20.62 4.01 13.15
CA VAL A 580 20.92 3.21 11.95
C VAL A 580 19.82 2.19 11.80
N ASP A 581 19.13 2.27 10.66
CA ASP A 581 17.90 1.56 10.34
C ASP A 581 16.72 1.88 11.30
N ALA A 582 15.51 1.71 10.81
CA ALA A 582 14.30 2.30 11.39
C ALA A 582 13.34 1.29 12.00
N GLY A 583 13.62 -0.01 11.86
CA GLY A 583 12.77 -1.08 12.35
C GLY A 583 11.35 -1.05 11.77
N GLY A 584 10.43 -1.63 12.53
CA GLY A 584 9.01 -1.69 12.22
C GLY A 584 8.16 -0.52 12.67
N THR A 585 7.01 -0.32 12.01
CA THR A 585 6.09 0.78 12.33
C THR A 585 5.33 0.53 13.63
N SER A 586 4.86 -0.69 13.87
CA SER A 586 4.05 -1.05 15.05
C SER A 586 4.81 -0.85 16.36
N GLY A 587 6.12 -1.09 16.37
CA GLY A 587 6.99 -0.96 17.56
C GLY A 587 7.57 0.43 17.78
N PHE A 588 7.24 1.41 16.93
CA PHE A 588 7.85 2.73 16.94
C PHE A 588 7.77 3.42 18.32
N ALA A 589 6.61 3.37 18.98
CA ALA A 589 6.44 3.93 20.32
C ALA A 589 7.36 3.28 21.38
N LEU A 590 7.64 1.97 21.27
CA LEU A 590 8.58 1.29 22.15
C LEU A 590 10.03 1.73 21.88
N SER A 591 10.38 1.94 20.61
CA SER A 591 11.69 2.50 20.23
C SER A 591 11.86 3.93 20.74
N GLN A 592 10.83 4.78 20.63
CA GLN A 592 10.84 6.12 21.21
C GLN A 592 10.99 6.08 22.74
N ALA A 593 10.30 5.15 23.43
CA ALA A 593 10.43 4.99 24.88
C ALA A 593 11.87 4.60 25.28
N ARG A 594 12.53 3.71 24.52
CA ARG A 594 13.95 3.34 24.74
C ARG A 594 14.90 4.51 24.51
N VAL A 595 14.71 5.26 23.43
CA VAL A 595 15.50 6.48 23.13
C VAL A 595 15.36 7.49 24.26
N LYS A 596 14.14 7.76 24.74
CA LYS A 596 13.88 8.67 25.85
C LYS A 596 14.53 8.18 27.16
N ALA A 597 14.46 6.87 27.44
CA ALA A 597 15.08 6.28 28.62
C ALA A 597 16.61 6.46 28.63
N LEU A 598 17.25 6.46 27.46
CA LEU A 598 18.68 6.75 27.31
C LEU A 598 19.04 8.22 27.56
N GLY A 599 18.08 9.10 27.86
CA GLY A 599 18.29 10.53 28.04
C GLY A 599 18.51 11.30 26.73
N ILE A 600 18.09 10.71 25.59
CA ILE A 600 18.13 11.35 24.28
C ILE A 600 16.85 12.16 24.11
N GLU A 601 16.99 13.44 23.75
CA GLU A 601 15.86 14.34 23.47
C GLU A 601 15.46 14.34 22.01
N ARG A 602 16.42 14.11 21.11
CA ARG A 602 16.20 14.20 19.67
C ARG A 602 17.01 13.17 18.91
N VAL A 603 16.34 12.40 18.07
CA VAL A 603 16.99 11.68 16.97
C VAL A 603 17.10 12.62 15.79
N THR A 604 18.32 12.96 15.38
CA THR A 604 18.54 13.97 14.33
C THR A 604 18.52 13.35 12.94
N HIS A 605 19.04 12.13 12.81
CA HIS A 605 19.19 11.44 11.53
C HIS A 605 18.91 9.96 11.67
N VAL A 606 18.37 9.38 10.59
CA VAL A 606 18.32 7.94 10.36
C VAL A 606 19.26 7.64 9.19
N LEU A 607 20.32 6.87 9.45
CA LEU A 607 21.19 6.33 8.41
C LEU A 607 20.58 5.04 7.92
N HIS A 608 20.23 5.00 6.64
CA HIS A 608 19.56 3.84 6.08
C HIS A 608 20.55 2.91 5.40
N THR A 609 20.68 1.68 5.89
CA THR A 609 21.61 0.71 5.30
C THR A 609 21.06 0.18 3.99
N HIS A 610 19.78 -0.22 3.93
CA HIS A 610 19.14 -0.75 2.72
C HIS A 610 17.62 -0.86 2.84
N SER A 611 16.92 -0.76 1.71
CA SER A 611 15.46 -0.67 1.64
C SER A 611 14.70 -2.00 1.78
N HIS A 612 15.04 -2.80 2.79
CA HIS A 612 14.14 -3.82 3.34
C HIS A 612 13.40 -3.24 4.54
N GLY A 613 12.13 -3.52 4.72
CA GLY A 613 11.26 -2.77 5.62
C GLY A 613 11.27 -3.23 7.07
N ASP A 614 11.96 -4.32 7.40
CA ASP A 614 12.37 -4.63 8.76
C ASP A 614 13.50 -3.68 9.19
N HIS A 615 14.24 -3.11 8.24
CA HIS A 615 15.24 -2.07 8.44
C HIS A 615 14.73 -0.66 8.11
N SER A 616 13.61 -0.55 7.41
CA SER A 616 13.23 0.71 6.76
C SER A 616 11.77 1.10 6.98
N GLY A 617 10.91 0.18 7.38
CA GLY A 617 9.45 0.36 7.43
C GLY A 617 9.04 1.51 8.34
N GLY A 618 9.70 1.67 9.50
CA GLY A 618 9.46 2.76 10.44
C GLY A 618 10.05 4.12 10.04
N ALA A 619 10.83 4.23 8.95
CA ALA A 619 11.63 5.42 8.68
C ALA A 619 10.80 6.69 8.44
N TYR A 620 9.60 6.58 7.85
CA TYR A 620 8.72 7.74 7.70
C TYR A 620 8.18 8.24 9.06
N LEU A 621 8.04 7.37 10.07
CA LEU A 621 7.65 7.77 11.43
C LEU A 621 8.79 8.48 12.15
N TRP A 622 10.04 8.01 11.99
CA TRP A 622 11.22 8.75 12.48
C TRP A 622 11.34 10.12 11.81
N ARG A 623 11.07 10.18 10.50
CA ARG A 623 11.04 11.45 9.76
C ARG A 623 9.91 12.37 10.21
N ALA A 624 8.72 11.81 10.45
CA ALA A 624 7.58 12.50 11.02
C ALA A 624 7.90 13.02 12.45
N ALA A 625 8.73 12.32 13.21
CA ALA A 625 9.27 12.76 14.50
C ALA A 625 10.38 13.83 14.39
N GLY A 626 10.80 14.22 13.18
CA GLY A 626 11.77 15.28 12.93
C GLY A 626 13.18 14.82 12.56
N ALA A 627 13.43 13.52 12.40
CA ALA A 627 14.72 13.03 11.90
C ALA A 627 14.88 13.25 10.39
N LYS A 628 16.10 13.43 9.91
CA LYS A 628 16.43 13.44 8.48
C LYS A 628 16.85 12.06 8.00
N ILE A 629 16.38 11.64 6.84
CA ILE A 629 16.74 10.35 6.25
C ILE A 629 17.99 10.50 5.38
N VAL A 630 19.00 9.67 5.63
CA VAL A 630 20.30 9.65 4.95
C VAL A 630 20.50 8.31 4.23
N GLY A 631 21.05 8.34 3.02
CA GLY A 631 21.25 7.16 2.18
C GLY A 631 21.64 7.51 0.74
N PRO A 632 21.93 6.53 -0.12
CA PRO A 632 22.28 6.77 -1.52
C PRO A 632 21.06 7.23 -2.33
N LYS A 633 21.28 7.95 -3.44
CA LYS A 633 20.17 8.38 -4.32
C LYS A 633 19.30 7.22 -4.81
N SER A 634 19.88 6.02 -4.97
CA SER A 634 19.15 4.80 -5.33
C SER A 634 18.16 4.35 -4.26
N ALA A 635 18.37 4.70 -2.99
CA ALA A 635 17.38 4.47 -1.94
C ALA A 635 16.08 5.22 -2.28
N ALA A 636 16.12 6.42 -2.88
CA ALA A 636 14.89 7.09 -3.28
C ALA A 636 14.05 6.22 -4.23
N LEU A 637 14.65 5.40 -5.09
CA LEU A 637 13.93 4.51 -5.99
C LEU A 637 13.09 3.48 -5.24
N THR A 638 13.69 2.78 -4.29
CA THR A 638 12.99 1.82 -3.44
C THR A 638 12.05 2.54 -2.49
N LEU A 639 12.52 3.58 -1.80
CA LEU A 639 11.78 4.37 -0.82
C LEU A 639 10.58 5.15 -1.40
N THR A 640 10.56 5.45 -2.70
CA THR A 640 9.52 6.28 -3.34
C THR A 640 8.83 5.71 -4.59
N TRP A 641 9.40 4.69 -5.24
CA TRP A 641 8.89 4.26 -6.56
C TRP A 641 8.71 2.76 -6.79
N LEU A 642 9.71 1.96 -6.45
CA LEU A 642 9.84 0.55 -6.86
C LEU A 642 9.70 -0.41 -5.68
N MET A 643 9.30 0.08 -4.50
CA MET A 643 9.28 -0.80 -3.34
C MET A 643 8.36 -1.99 -3.59
N PRO A 644 8.82 -3.21 -3.27
CA PRO A 644 8.16 -4.42 -3.66
C PRO A 644 6.76 -4.49 -3.14
N MET A 645 5.74 -4.51 -4.01
CA MET A 645 4.37 -4.70 -3.56
C MET A 645 4.25 -5.95 -2.66
N LEU A 646 5.20 -6.88 -2.71
CA LEU A 646 5.22 -8.10 -1.91
C LEU A 646 6.59 -8.41 -1.34
N THR A 647 7.08 -7.52 -0.50
CA THR A 647 7.75 -7.96 0.72
C THR A 647 6.82 -7.66 1.89
N ASP A 648 7.24 -7.91 3.13
CA ASP A 648 6.67 -7.21 4.29
C ASP A 648 6.77 -5.68 4.11
N TYR A 649 7.28 -5.19 2.98
CA TYR A 649 7.77 -3.85 2.75
C TYR A 649 7.13 -3.10 1.57
N GLY A 650 5.98 -3.58 1.09
CA GLY A 650 5.35 -3.11 -0.15
C GLY A 650 4.29 -2.04 -0.08
N ILE A 651 4.03 -1.54 1.12
CA ILE A 651 2.98 -0.55 1.33
C ILE A 651 3.49 0.41 2.40
N PHE A 652 4.67 1.00 2.18
CA PHE A 652 5.14 2.09 3.03
C PHE A 652 4.90 3.43 2.33
N PRO A 653 4.51 4.47 3.08
CA PRO A 653 4.45 5.82 2.56
C PRO A 653 5.80 6.26 1.96
N PRO A 654 5.82 7.21 1.00
CA PRO A 654 7.06 7.76 0.45
C PRO A 654 8.01 8.19 1.54
N ARG A 655 9.28 7.82 1.37
CA ARG A 655 10.34 8.29 2.25
C ARG A 655 11.27 9.15 1.42
N PRO A 656 11.01 10.46 1.31
CA PRO A 656 11.94 11.33 0.61
C PRO A 656 13.28 11.27 1.36
N LEU A 657 14.33 11.13 0.58
CA LEU A 657 15.69 11.14 1.05
C LEU A 657 16.08 12.60 1.34
N ASP A 658 16.17 12.98 2.60
CA ASP A 658 16.48 14.37 2.98
C ASP A 658 17.96 14.70 2.76
N VAL A 659 18.84 13.70 2.90
CA VAL A 659 20.30 13.82 2.69
C VAL A 659 20.76 12.74 1.70
N PRO A 660 20.68 13.02 0.38
CA PRO A 660 21.17 12.09 -0.63
C PRO A 660 22.69 12.06 -0.67
N LEU A 661 23.27 10.87 -0.49
CA LEU A 661 24.70 10.63 -0.61
C LEU A 661 25.09 10.46 -2.10
N PRO A 662 26.22 11.02 -2.56
CA PRO A 662 26.69 10.94 -3.95
C PRO A 662 27.32 9.56 -4.26
N LEU A 663 26.55 8.50 -4.08
CA LEU A 663 26.95 7.10 -4.27
C LEU A 663 26.21 6.54 -5.49
N ALA A 664 26.95 6.10 -6.51
CA ALA A 664 26.38 5.68 -7.79
C ALA A 664 26.86 4.30 -8.25
N ARG A 665 28.09 3.90 -7.90
CA ARG A 665 28.75 2.66 -8.33
C ARG A 665 29.24 1.84 -7.14
N VAL A 666 29.29 0.52 -7.31
CA VAL A 666 29.90 -0.37 -6.31
C VAL A 666 31.31 0.11 -5.96
N GLY A 667 31.58 0.26 -4.66
CA GLY A 667 32.87 0.73 -4.15
C GLY A 667 33.01 2.26 -4.07
N ASP A 668 32.02 3.04 -4.51
CA ASP A 668 31.97 4.48 -4.24
C ASP A 668 31.96 4.74 -2.73
N GLU A 669 32.63 5.81 -2.32
CA GLU A 669 32.71 6.21 -0.92
C GLU A 669 32.52 7.71 -0.78
N THR A 670 31.87 8.10 0.31
CA THR A 670 31.73 9.52 0.66
C THR A 670 31.85 9.67 2.17
N GLU A 671 32.51 10.75 2.60
CA GLU A 671 32.47 11.17 3.99
C GLU A 671 31.35 12.20 4.16
N PHE A 672 30.71 12.17 5.33
CA PHE A 672 29.71 13.15 5.74
C PHE A 672 29.70 13.25 7.27
N ALA A 673 29.08 14.30 7.80
CA ALA A 673 28.94 14.47 9.24
C ALA A 673 27.49 14.74 9.62
N VAL A 674 27.04 14.11 10.70
CA VAL A 674 25.71 14.32 11.29
C VAL A 674 25.86 14.37 12.82
N SER A 675 25.26 15.37 13.47
CA SER A 675 25.45 15.62 14.91
C SER A 675 26.93 15.59 15.33
N GLU A 676 27.79 16.26 14.55
CA GLU A 676 29.26 16.35 14.73
C GLU A 676 30.03 15.02 14.59
N GLN A 677 29.34 13.87 14.53
CA GLN A 677 29.94 12.58 14.25
C GLN A 677 30.24 12.44 12.76
N LYS A 678 31.49 12.10 12.44
CA LYS A 678 31.95 11.82 11.08
C LYS A 678 31.65 10.38 10.71
N PHE A 679 31.05 10.20 9.54
CA PHE A 679 30.78 8.91 8.94
C PHE A 679 31.44 8.84 7.57
N ARG A 680 31.83 7.63 7.18
CA ARG A 680 32.18 7.26 5.82
C ARG A 680 31.16 6.24 5.34
N ALA A 681 30.46 6.52 4.26
CA ALA A 681 29.58 5.56 3.61
C ALA A 681 30.34 4.85 2.48
N LEU A 682 30.16 3.54 2.37
CA LEU A 682 30.68 2.68 1.30
C LEU A 682 29.51 2.02 0.59
N PHE A 683 29.40 2.25 -0.71
CA PHE A 683 28.29 1.74 -1.51
C PHE A 683 28.57 0.33 -2.01
N VAL A 684 27.69 -0.61 -1.67
CA VAL A 684 27.82 -2.03 -2.01
C VAL A 684 26.47 -2.60 -2.47
N PRO A 685 25.88 -2.05 -3.55
CA PRO A 685 24.59 -2.50 -4.04
C PRO A 685 24.69 -3.97 -4.47
N GLY A 686 23.83 -4.81 -3.90
CA GLY A 686 23.91 -6.26 -4.01
C GLY A 686 22.72 -6.89 -3.29
N HIS A 687 22.69 -6.82 -1.96
CA HIS A 687 21.50 -7.30 -1.24
C HIS A 687 20.21 -6.54 -1.63
N SER A 688 20.37 -5.24 -1.87
CA SER A 688 19.38 -4.36 -2.50
C SER A 688 20.10 -3.38 -3.43
N PHE A 689 19.34 -2.56 -4.19
CA PHE A 689 19.89 -1.50 -5.06
C PHE A 689 20.58 -0.36 -4.29
N ASP A 690 20.40 -0.31 -2.98
CA ASP A 690 20.76 0.80 -2.11
C ASP A 690 21.62 0.39 -0.91
N LEU A 691 22.05 -0.88 -0.83
CA LEU A 691 22.87 -1.36 0.30
C LEU A 691 24.13 -0.51 0.46
N THR A 692 24.25 0.08 1.64
CA THR A 692 25.31 1.00 2.03
C THR A 692 25.85 0.61 3.40
N VAL A 693 27.18 0.48 3.49
CA VAL A 693 27.89 0.27 4.76
C VAL A 693 28.27 1.64 5.33
N TYR A 694 27.94 1.91 6.58
CA TYR A 694 28.38 3.13 7.29
C TYR A 694 29.52 2.79 8.23
N MET A 695 30.61 3.54 8.17
CA MET A 695 31.80 3.39 9.00
C MET A 695 32.02 4.66 9.81
N THR A 696 32.42 4.51 11.06
CA THR A 696 32.70 5.64 11.96
C THR A 696 33.71 5.25 13.01
N GLU A 697 34.43 6.23 13.54
CA GLU A 697 35.18 6.06 14.79
C GLU A 697 34.34 6.55 15.96
N LEU A 698 34.16 5.70 16.96
CA LEU A 698 33.33 5.97 18.12
C LEU A 698 33.96 5.29 19.35
N GLY A 699 34.09 6.00 20.47
CA GLY A 699 34.70 5.44 21.68
C GLY A 699 36.13 4.91 21.48
N GLY A 700 36.89 5.49 20.54
CA GLY A 700 38.24 5.03 20.19
C GLY A 700 38.28 3.71 19.39
N LYS A 701 37.14 3.23 18.88
CA LYS A 701 37.04 2.03 18.05
C LYS A 701 36.51 2.37 16.66
N ARG A 702 36.94 1.60 15.67
CA ARG A 702 36.40 1.57 14.32
C ARG A 702 35.14 0.71 14.29
N VAL A 703 33.99 1.34 14.07
CA VAL A 703 32.67 0.72 14.07
C VAL A 703 32.09 0.76 12.66
N ALA A 704 31.57 -0.38 12.18
CA ALA A 704 30.85 -0.46 10.91
C ALA A 704 29.41 -0.95 11.10
N PHE A 705 28.48 -0.35 10.37
CA PHE A 705 27.10 -0.78 10.22
C PHE A 705 26.92 -1.32 8.82
N THR A 706 26.73 -2.63 8.67
CA THR A 706 26.78 -3.30 7.36
C THR A 706 25.40 -3.62 6.80
N GLY A 707 24.34 -3.35 7.57
CA GLY A 707 23.01 -3.89 7.30
C GLY A 707 23.10 -5.38 7.05
N ASP A 708 22.53 -5.79 5.92
CA ASP A 708 22.32 -7.18 5.56
C ASP A 708 23.34 -7.71 4.53
N LEU A 709 24.55 -7.14 4.55
CA LEU A 709 25.68 -7.57 3.72
C LEU A 709 25.98 -9.08 3.85
N GLY A 710 25.84 -9.61 5.05
CA GLY A 710 26.10 -11.01 5.39
C GLY A 710 25.87 -11.26 6.87
N PHE A 711 25.70 -12.53 7.24
CA PHE A 711 25.57 -12.97 8.64
C PHE A 711 26.47 -14.19 8.89
N GLU A 712 26.11 -15.01 9.87
CA GLU A 712 26.75 -16.29 10.16
C GLU A 712 26.30 -17.40 9.19
N ARG A 713 27.07 -18.50 9.16
CA ARG A 713 26.76 -19.74 8.42
C ARG A 713 26.63 -19.51 6.90
N GLU A 714 25.53 -19.96 6.30
CA GLU A 714 25.31 -19.98 4.84
C GLU A 714 24.96 -18.60 4.26
N SER A 715 24.84 -17.55 5.08
CA SER A 715 24.45 -16.22 4.64
C SER A 715 25.66 -15.33 4.34
N ASP A 716 26.44 -15.67 3.33
CA ASP A 716 27.56 -14.87 2.82
C ASP A 716 27.13 -13.80 1.78
N ILE A 717 28.09 -13.08 1.19
CA ILE A 717 27.79 -12.00 0.22
C ILE A 717 27.13 -12.56 -1.05
N VAL A 718 27.52 -13.74 -1.51
CA VAL A 718 26.92 -14.36 -2.71
C VAL A 718 25.47 -14.74 -2.45
N HIS A 719 25.20 -15.33 -1.28
CA HIS A 719 23.84 -15.61 -0.83
C HIS A 719 23.01 -14.33 -0.70
N ARG A 720 23.56 -13.26 -0.11
CA ARG A 720 22.85 -11.98 0.03
C ARG A 720 22.68 -11.22 -1.27
N CYS A 721 23.55 -11.42 -2.26
CA CYS A 721 23.33 -11.03 -3.66
C CYS A 721 22.43 -12.03 -4.41
N TRP A 722 21.64 -12.82 -3.68
CA TRP A 722 20.61 -13.70 -4.23
C TRP A 722 21.16 -14.77 -5.17
N GLY A 723 22.38 -15.23 -4.89
CA GLY A 723 23.11 -16.21 -5.68
C GLY A 723 23.71 -15.66 -6.98
N ASP A 724 23.68 -14.34 -7.19
CA ASP A 724 24.25 -13.68 -8.36
C ASP A 724 25.75 -13.46 -8.17
N ALA A 725 26.55 -14.34 -8.76
CA ALA A 725 28.00 -14.28 -8.68
C ALA A 725 28.57 -13.02 -9.35
N GLU A 726 27.99 -12.57 -10.45
CA GLU A 726 28.45 -11.38 -11.18
C GLU A 726 28.26 -10.11 -10.33
N LYS A 727 27.16 -10.03 -9.59
CA LYS A 727 26.90 -8.94 -8.63
C LYS A 727 27.74 -9.05 -7.36
N ALA A 728 27.95 -10.26 -6.87
CA ALA A 728 28.71 -10.49 -5.64
C ALA A 728 30.20 -10.15 -5.80
N CYS A 729 30.81 -10.45 -6.96
CA CYS A 729 32.23 -10.19 -7.24
C CYS A 729 32.69 -8.75 -6.94
N PRO A 730 32.09 -7.69 -7.51
CA PRO A 730 32.50 -6.31 -7.23
C PRO A 730 32.22 -5.91 -5.77
N VAL A 731 31.17 -6.44 -5.14
CA VAL A 731 30.88 -6.21 -3.71
C VAL A 731 31.97 -6.83 -2.83
N ILE A 732 32.34 -8.09 -3.07
CA ILE A 732 33.42 -8.80 -2.36
C ILE A 732 34.74 -8.03 -2.49
N LYS A 733 35.05 -7.54 -3.69
CA LYS A 733 36.23 -6.71 -3.94
C LYS A 733 36.20 -5.42 -3.10
N ALA A 734 35.08 -4.68 -3.12
CA ALA A 734 34.92 -3.45 -2.35
C ALA A 734 35.06 -3.70 -0.83
N ILE A 735 34.44 -4.77 -0.31
CA ILE A 735 34.57 -5.14 1.10
C ILE A 735 36.00 -5.49 1.47
N ARG A 736 36.73 -6.23 0.62
CA ARG A 736 38.15 -6.54 0.83
C ARG A 736 39.03 -5.28 0.83
N GLU A 737 38.88 -4.42 -0.17
CA GLU A 737 39.76 -3.26 -0.38
C GLU A 737 39.47 -2.10 0.56
N LYS A 738 38.23 -1.98 1.05
CA LYS A 738 37.78 -0.81 1.82
C LYS A 738 37.46 -1.16 3.26
N LEU A 739 36.53 -2.09 3.50
CA LEU A 739 36.09 -2.43 4.86
C LEU A 739 37.16 -3.27 5.60
N LEU A 740 37.63 -4.37 5.02
CA LEU A 740 38.66 -5.21 5.66
C LEU A 740 39.97 -4.44 5.83
N ALA A 741 40.39 -3.69 4.82
CA ALA A 741 41.59 -2.85 4.89
C ALA A 741 41.51 -1.80 6.01
N TRP A 742 40.32 -1.28 6.29
CA TRP A 742 40.07 -0.34 7.40
C TRP A 742 40.07 -1.02 8.78
N LYS A 743 39.97 -2.36 8.85
CA LYS A 743 40.05 -3.18 10.07
C LYS A 743 39.02 -2.79 11.15
N PRO A 744 37.71 -2.94 10.90
CA PRO A 744 36.70 -2.62 11.91
C PRO A 744 36.95 -3.41 13.19
N ASP A 745 36.88 -2.73 14.33
CA ASP A 745 36.96 -3.38 15.64
C ASP A 745 35.62 -4.06 15.94
N VAL A 746 34.50 -3.41 15.59
CA VAL A 746 33.14 -3.93 15.83
C VAL A 746 32.29 -3.75 14.57
N VAL A 747 31.49 -4.77 14.24
CA VAL A 747 30.49 -4.70 13.16
C VAL A 747 29.09 -4.90 13.73
N PHE A 748 28.20 -3.96 13.44
CA PHE A 748 26.76 -4.08 13.66
C PHE A 748 26.10 -4.45 12.33
N THR A 749 25.50 -5.64 12.28
CA THR A 749 24.71 -6.10 11.12
C THR A 749 23.26 -5.68 11.29
N GLY A 750 22.41 -5.92 10.29
CA GLY A 750 20.97 -5.72 10.41
C GLY A 750 20.31 -6.66 11.44
N HIS A 751 20.97 -7.75 11.86
CA HIS A 751 20.42 -8.75 12.80
C HIS A 751 21.45 -9.24 13.83
N GLY A 752 22.20 -8.29 14.40
CA GLY A 752 23.03 -8.52 15.58
C GLY A 752 24.42 -7.91 15.46
N VAL A 753 25.19 -8.03 16.53
CA VAL A 753 26.54 -7.47 16.65
C VAL A 753 27.64 -8.52 16.49
N ARG A 754 28.80 -8.11 15.98
CA ARG A 754 30.03 -8.90 15.85
C ARG A 754 31.15 -8.12 16.56
N PRO A 755 31.45 -8.48 17.83
CA PRO A 755 32.44 -7.78 18.63
C PRO A 755 33.88 -7.88 18.10
N ASN A 756 34.19 -8.90 17.30
CA ASN A 756 35.47 -9.05 16.59
C ASN A 756 35.24 -8.74 15.10
N GLY A 757 35.13 -7.45 14.77
CA GLY A 757 34.70 -6.99 13.45
C GLY A 757 35.60 -7.48 12.31
N THR A 758 36.92 -7.34 12.47
CA THR A 758 37.90 -7.71 11.42
C THR A 758 37.86 -9.21 11.12
N GLU A 759 37.91 -10.05 12.15
CA GLU A 759 37.82 -11.52 12.02
C GLU A 759 36.52 -11.93 11.32
N TRP A 760 35.41 -11.27 11.65
CA TRP A 760 34.13 -11.55 11.01
C TRP A 760 34.13 -11.18 9.52
N VAL A 761 34.73 -10.04 9.14
CA VAL A 761 34.84 -9.64 7.73
C VAL A 761 35.75 -10.62 6.96
N GLU A 762 36.84 -11.09 7.56
CA GLU A 762 37.72 -12.12 6.97
C GLU A 762 36.95 -13.43 6.71
N ASP A 763 36.19 -13.91 7.70
CA ASP A 763 35.36 -15.11 7.55
C ASP A 763 34.28 -14.92 6.47
N LEU A 764 33.60 -13.77 6.45
CA LEU A 764 32.59 -13.45 5.44
C LEU A 764 33.17 -13.49 4.02
N LEU A 765 34.33 -12.87 3.81
CA LEU A 765 35.02 -12.88 2.52
C LEU A 765 35.43 -14.29 2.12
N ARG A 766 36.04 -15.07 3.03
CA ARG A 766 36.43 -16.46 2.77
C ARG A 766 35.25 -17.31 2.33
N ARG A 767 34.13 -17.27 3.07
CA ARG A 767 32.90 -18.01 2.69
C ARG A 767 32.35 -17.57 1.35
N SER A 768 32.35 -16.26 1.09
CA SER A 768 31.87 -15.71 -0.18
C SER A 768 32.72 -16.20 -1.37
N GLU A 769 34.04 -16.28 -1.21
CA GLU A 769 34.94 -16.82 -2.23
C GLU A 769 34.75 -18.32 -2.46
N GLU A 770 34.52 -19.10 -1.39
CA GLU A 770 34.15 -20.51 -1.50
C GLU A 770 32.84 -20.69 -2.27
N SER A 771 31.85 -19.83 -2.02
CA SER A 771 30.57 -19.83 -2.75
C SER A 771 30.73 -19.44 -4.22
N LEU A 772 31.59 -18.46 -4.55
CA LEU A 772 31.93 -18.12 -5.94
C LEU A 772 32.61 -19.30 -6.65
N ALA A 773 33.58 -19.96 -6.01
CA ALA A 773 34.26 -21.11 -6.58
C ALA A 773 33.28 -22.27 -6.86
N LYS A 774 32.35 -22.54 -5.94
CA LYS A 774 31.28 -23.54 -6.14
C LYS A 774 30.33 -23.17 -7.30
N ALA A 775 30.05 -21.88 -7.49
CA ALA A 775 29.20 -21.41 -8.58
C ALA A 775 29.89 -21.59 -9.95
N ALA A 776 31.19 -21.30 -10.05
CA ALA A 776 31.98 -21.49 -11.27
C ALA A 776 32.00 -22.96 -11.72
N VAL A 777 32.22 -23.90 -10.79
CA VAL A 777 32.22 -25.35 -11.09
C VAL A 777 30.86 -25.85 -11.63
N LYS A 778 29.74 -25.27 -11.16
CA LYS A 778 28.40 -25.62 -11.66
C LYS A 778 28.11 -25.01 -13.04
N GLY A 779 28.71 -23.87 -13.36
CA GLY A 779 28.57 -23.18 -14.65
C GLY A 779 29.15 -23.97 -15.82
N ASP A 780 30.29 -24.64 -15.61
CA ASP A 780 30.96 -25.47 -16.63
C ASP A 780 30.29 -26.83 -16.91
N SER A 781 29.23 -27.16 -16.17
CA SER A 781 28.51 -28.44 -16.25
C SER A 781 27.14 -28.37 -16.95
N LYS A 782 26.77 -27.21 -17.48
CA LYS A 782 25.59 -26.97 -18.32
C LYS A 782 26.01 -26.57 -19.72
#